data_AF-A0A9Q1CKQ9-F1
#
_entry.id   AF-A0A9Q1CKQ9-F1
#
_cell.length_a   1.000
_cell.length_b   1.000
_cell.length_c   1.000
_cell.angle_alpha   90.00
_cell.angle_beta   90.00
_cell.angle_gamma   90.00
#
_symmetry.space_group_name_H-M   'P 1'
#
loop_
_entity.id
_entity.type
_entity.pdbx_description
1 polymer ?
#
loop_
_entity_poly.entity_id
_entity_poly.type
_entity_poly.pdbx_seq_one_letter_code
_entity_poly.pdbx_strand_id
1 'polypeptide(L)'
;MVLDALLSFVLSNLQVTLLFSIVFLVCFWWIRIPNNLPPGPFPLPIIGNLFKFFGKSNYEFFCHLAEEYGGIYTVYFGNIRVIVVSDLSIIKEAAVKQADTFSNRFLPPLLEWTVQDHGSIVFQNGPAWKERRKFFMQAFRNFGVGKKSLEHKINEEARYMIKLFEEQEGKPFDPSQFTSYVIANVICHITFGKRFNYDDTDFQKIIQLLHTFSSSVSPGGILQVFPWLVRTPFFRHFADIMDALNEFVSVYLNDHKETLNEEDHRDIIDMYLSEIKRQQQSGEEVIFKPEEAWRAIGELFSAGSDSTTNTLLFAILLSVMNPDVQDKSERIMNAKKAKTEDAAVSKFREYLRCKTVQPTPEYDDAVRLLLDLGKEVGLQCQSIKLKTGDPMVLMKWEGKDPSLKSLLLNSHMDVVPEYWNWDPFAADKSEDGNIYARGAQDMKCVGIQFTSTFTDEECGGSGMQDFVTHDAFKQMNLGFGLDEGLANPKNKYTVFYGERGISALEVKCKGSTGHGSRFIENTVIEKMQKIITSALAFRESEKQRMERENLKLGDVSTLNLTMIEGGVQYNVVPAEMRAIFDIRLSEGLSREELLKKVDGWCKDAGEGVNFEFKYLNESTITKLSKNLPWWAVFEDVCEKENIDLELEVFPAATDSRFLRQAGYPCIGFSPMKNTPILLHDHNEFLNEEVFLEGIKVYESLIPALGNIPEIPRWEKN
;
A
#
# COMPACT_ATOMS: atom_id res chain seq x y z
N MET A 1 73.40 21.36 42.02
CA MET A 1 74.01 20.59 43.14
C MET A 1 73.12 19.46 43.65
N VAL A 2 71.93 19.71 44.23
CA VAL A 2 71.03 18.61 44.68
C VAL A 2 70.45 17.82 43.51
N LEU A 3 70.05 18.50 42.43
CA LEU A 3 69.53 17.87 41.22
C LEU A 3 70.60 17.03 40.50
N ASP A 4 71.83 17.53 40.42
CA ASP A 4 72.96 16.82 39.77
C ASP A 4 73.40 15.59 40.56
N ALA A 5 73.38 15.67 41.90
CA ALA A 5 73.67 14.53 42.78
C ALA A 5 72.59 13.44 42.67
N LEU A 6 71.32 13.84 42.58
CA LEU A 6 70.20 12.94 42.30
C LEU A 6 70.33 12.28 40.93
N LEU A 7 70.67 13.05 39.89
CA LEU A 7 70.84 12.52 38.53
C LEU A 7 71.98 11.50 38.45
N SER A 8 73.11 11.80 39.08
CA SER A 8 74.28 10.91 39.15
C SER A 8 73.99 9.62 39.93
N PHE A 9 73.23 9.70 41.03
CA PHE A 9 72.78 8.53 41.81
C PHE A 9 71.81 7.64 41.02
N VAL A 10 70.88 8.24 40.28
CA VAL A 10 69.93 7.52 39.41
C VAL A 10 70.63 6.84 38.23
N LEU A 11 71.60 7.52 37.60
CA LEU A 11 72.36 6.96 36.47
C LEU A 11 73.30 5.82 36.89
N SER A 12 73.91 5.91 38.09
CA SER A 12 74.80 4.87 38.64
C SER A 12 74.06 3.65 39.21
N ASN A 13 72.78 3.80 39.57
CA ASN A 13 71.94 2.74 40.14
C ASN A 13 70.65 2.53 39.34
N LEU A 14 70.73 2.68 38.01
CA LEU A 14 69.57 2.69 37.12
C LEU A 14 68.65 1.48 37.34
N GLN A 15 69.21 0.29 37.54
CA GLN A 15 68.44 -0.94 37.80
C GLN A 15 67.63 -0.87 39.10
N VAL A 16 68.24 -0.37 40.19
CA VAL A 16 67.59 -0.25 41.50
C VAL A 16 66.52 0.83 41.47
N THR A 17 66.79 1.96 40.82
CA THR A 17 65.81 3.03 40.64
C THR A 17 64.63 2.55 39.79
N LEU A 18 64.88 1.85 38.68
CA LEU A 18 63.80 1.32 37.83
C LEU A 18 62.94 0.31 38.61
N LEU A 19 63.58 -0.61 39.35
CA LEU A 19 62.87 -1.61 40.15
C LEU A 19 62.03 -0.94 41.25
N PHE A 20 62.60 0.04 41.97
CA PHE A 20 61.87 0.78 42.99
C PHE A 20 60.70 1.56 42.38
N SER A 21 60.89 2.22 41.24
CA SER A 21 59.81 2.90 40.53
C SER A 21 58.71 1.94 40.09
N ILE A 22 59.06 0.75 39.58
CA ILE A 22 58.08 -0.28 39.19
C ILE A 22 57.31 -0.76 40.43
N VAL A 23 58.01 -1.13 41.51
CA VAL A 23 57.38 -1.60 42.76
C VAL A 23 56.51 -0.50 43.37
N PHE A 24 56.99 0.74 43.40
CA PHE A 24 56.23 1.89 43.88
C PHE A 24 54.96 2.12 43.05
N LEU A 25 55.06 2.07 41.72
CA LEU A 25 53.90 2.22 40.84
C LEU A 25 52.91 1.07 41.01
N VAL A 26 53.37 -0.18 41.16
CA VAL A 26 52.53 -1.35 41.43
C VAL A 26 51.82 -1.22 42.77
N CYS A 27 52.54 -0.88 43.84
CA CYS A 27 51.97 -0.70 45.19
C CYS A 27 51.00 0.49 45.24
N PHE A 28 51.37 1.62 44.64
CA PHE A 28 50.53 2.81 44.56
C PHE A 28 49.24 2.52 43.78
N TRP A 29 49.35 1.75 42.70
CA TRP A 29 48.19 1.33 41.92
C TRP A 29 47.32 0.33 42.69
N TRP A 30 47.93 -0.59 43.44
CA TRP A 30 47.21 -1.56 44.28
C TRP A 30 46.40 -0.88 45.39
N ILE A 31 46.96 0.13 46.05
CA ILE A 31 46.25 0.92 47.09
C ILE A 31 45.03 1.66 46.51
N ARG A 32 45.00 1.93 45.20
CA ARG A 32 43.85 2.59 44.55
C ARG A 32 42.71 1.64 44.18
N ILE A 33 42.88 0.33 44.30
CA ILE A 33 41.80 -0.64 44.05
C ILE A 33 40.84 -0.61 45.26
N PRO A 34 39.54 -0.31 45.07
CA PRO A 34 38.59 -0.30 46.17
C PRO A 34 38.41 -1.70 46.80
N ASN A 35 38.31 -1.74 48.13
CA ASN A 35 38.20 -2.99 48.89
C ASN A 35 36.85 -3.73 48.73
N ASN A 36 35.82 -3.09 48.19
CA ASN A 36 34.45 -3.63 48.11
C ASN A 36 34.04 -4.07 46.69
N LEU A 37 35.00 -4.46 45.86
CA LEU A 37 34.70 -4.95 44.52
C LEU A 37 34.37 -6.45 44.53
N PRO A 38 33.51 -6.92 43.60
CA PRO A 38 33.36 -8.34 43.32
C PRO A 38 34.71 -8.99 43.00
N PRO A 39 34.89 -10.29 43.29
CA PRO A 39 36.15 -10.99 43.06
C PRO A 39 36.53 -10.98 41.58
N GLY A 40 37.80 -11.22 41.25
CA GLY A 40 38.23 -11.24 39.86
C GLY A 40 39.72 -11.50 39.69
N PRO A 41 40.17 -11.75 38.45
CA PRO A 41 41.57 -12.02 38.16
C PRO A 41 42.44 -10.81 38.47
N PHE A 42 43.62 -11.06 39.06
CA PHE A 42 44.58 -10.00 39.36
C PHE A 42 44.94 -9.18 38.11
N PRO A 43 44.70 -7.86 38.11
CA PRO A 43 44.98 -7.01 36.95
C PRO A 43 46.44 -6.52 36.96
N LEU A 44 47.08 -6.50 35.79
CA LEU A 44 48.41 -5.91 35.63
C LEU A 44 48.31 -4.38 35.52
N PRO A 45 49.34 -3.63 35.95
CA PRO A 45 49.38 -2.19 35.76
C PRO A 45 49.22 -1.81 34.29
N ILE A 46 48.47 -0.73 34.02
CA ILE A 46 48.23 -0.14 32.69
C ILE A 46 47.33 -0.99 31.77
N ILE A 47 47.63 -2.28 31.59
CA ILE A 47 46.93 -3.17 30.65
C ILE A 47 45.80 -3.99 31.29
N GLY A 48 45.66 -3.99 32.61
CA GLY A 48 44.62 -4.73 33.30
C GLY A 48 44.73 -6.24 33.05
N ASN A 49 43.64 -6.87 32.62
CA ASN A 49 43.54 -8.30 32.33
C ASN A 49 43.67 -8.65 30.84
N LEU A 50 44.00 -7.69 29.96
CA LEU A 50 44.09 -7.90 28.51
C LEU A 50 45.06 -9.01 28.10
N PHE A 51 46.13 -9.21 28.86
CA PHE A 51 47.09 -10.28 28.55
C PHE A 51 46.46 -11.67 28.57
N LYS A 52 45.35 -11.84 29.31
CA LYS A 52 44.58 -13.09 29.34
C LYS A 52 43.61 -13.24 28.16
N PHE A 53 43.37 -12.17 27.39
CA PHE A 53 42.55 -12.18 26.16
C PHE A 53 43.34 -12.66 24.93
N PHE A 54 44.67 -12.55 24.92
CA PHE A 54 45.45 -12.92 23.73
C PHE A 54 45.27 -14.40 23.37
N GLY A 55 44.77 -14.65 22.16
CA GLY A 55 44.62 -15.99 21.58
C GLY A 55 43.36 -16.76 22.01
N LYS A 56 42.44 -16.16 22.77
CA LYS A 56 41.15 -16.76 23.13
C LYS A 56 39.97 -15.99 22.54
N SER A 57 38.85 -16.66 22.29
CA SER A 57 37.60 -15.96 21.98
C SER A 57 37.11 -15.21 23.24
N ASN A 58 36.56 -14.00 23.07
CA ASN A 58 36.08 -13.19 24.21
C ASN A 58 35.09 -13.97 25.09
N TYR A 59 34.19 -14.74 24.47
CA TYR A 59 33.16 -15.52 25.15
C TYR A 59 33.73 -16.60 26.05
N GLU A 60 34.64 -17.44 25.54
CA GLU A 60 35.28 -18.50 26.34
C GLU A 60 35.99 -17.95 27.57
N PHE A 61 36.65 -16.80 27.40
CA PHE A 61 37.32 -16.14 28.52
C PHE A 61 36.35 -15.72 29.61
N PHE A 62 35.23 -15.06 29.25
CA PHE A 62 34.24 -14.67 30.24
C PHE A 62 33.54 -15.87 30.89
N CYS A 63 33.24 -16.93 30.13
CA CYS A 63 32.68 -18.16 30.70
C CYS A 63 33.63 -18.79 31.73
N HIS A 64 34.92 -18.88 31.42
CA HIS A 64 35.91 -19.41 32.35
C HIS A 64 36.03 -18.57 33.63
N LEU A 65 35.99 -17.24 33.51
CA LEU A 65 35.97 -16.37 34.71
C LEU A 65 34.68 -16.52 35.51
N ALA A 66 33.53 -16.73 34.87
CA ALA A 66 32.28 -16.98 35.58
C ALA A 66 32.31 -18.30 36.35
N GLU A 67 32.95 -19.34 35.80
CA GLU A 67 33.20 -20.61 36.50
C GLU A 67 34.15 -20.44 37.70
N GLU A 68 35.21 -19.63 37.54
CA GLU A 68 36.25 -19.45 38.56
C GLU A 68 35.84 -18.48 39.69
N TYR A 69 35.21 -17.36 39.36
CA TYR A 69 34.90 -16.26 40.29
C TYR A 69 33.41 -16.14 40.63
N GLY A 70 32.54 -16.91 39.97
CA GLY A 70 31.10 -16.94 40.19
C GLY A 70 30.30 -15.97 39.30
N GLY A 71 29.02 -15.79 39.64
CA GLY A 71 28.03 -15.05 38.85
C GLY A 71 28.23 -13.53 38.74
N ILE A 72 29.14 -12.96 39.53
CA ILE A 72 29.51 -11.54 39.52
C ILE A 72 31.00 -11.39 39.82
N TYR A 73 31.73 -10.74 38.89
CA TYR A 73 33.18 -10.60 39.02
C TYR A 73 33.70 -9.33 38.35
N THR A 74 34.90 -8.90 38.73
CA THR A 74 35.54 -7.68 38.23
C THR A 74 36.63 -8.00 37.21
N VAL A 75 36.63 -7.31 36.08
CA VAL A 75 37.67 -7.39 35.03
C VAL A 75 38.14 -5.98 34.69
N TYR A 76 39.42 -5.85 34.35
CA TYR A 76 40.04 -4.59 33.95
C TYR A 76 40.47 -4.62 32.48
N PHE A 77 39.96 -3.70 31.69
CA PHE A 77 40.39 -3.45 30.30
C PHE A 77 41.26 -2.20 30.29
N GLY A 78 42.57 -2.40 30.40
CA GLY A 78 43.48 -1.28 30.63
C GLY A 78 43.19 -0.59 31.96
N ASN A 79 42.81 0.69 31.91
CA ASN A 79 42.37 1.48 33.07
C ASN A 79 40.85 1.42 33.31
N ILE A 80 40.08 0.77 32.42
CA ILE A 80 38.62 0.66 32.54
C ILE A 80 38.28 -0.51 33.43
N ARG A 81 37.51 -0.26 34.49
CA ARG A 81 36.99 -1.30 35.37
C ARG A 81 35.59 -1.71 34.94
N VAL A 82 35.41 -3.01 34.70
CA VAL A 82 34.15 -3.61 34.26
C VAL A 82 33.71 -4.64 35.30
N ILE A 83 32.47 -4.52 35.77
CA ILE A 83 31.83 -5.57 36.57
C ILE A 83 31.02 -6.43 35.59
N VAL A 84 31.36 -7.71 35.50
CA VAL A 84 30.66 -8.67 34.66
C VAL A 84 29.63 -9.38 35.53
N VAL A 85 28.40 -9.45 35.02
CA VAL A 85 27.30 -10.17 35.65
C VAL A 85 26.85 -11.27 34.70
N SER A 86 27.01 -12.52 35.12
CA SER A 86 26.64 -13.71 34.34
C SER A 86 25.46 -14.47 34.94
N ASP A 87 25.12 -14.22 36.21
CA ASP A 87 23.97 -14.85 36.88
C ASP A 87 22.64 -14.16 36.52
N LEU A 88 21.66 -14.97 36.07
CA LEU A 88 20.35 -14.47 35.62
C LEU A 88 19.56 -13.75 36.72
N SER A 89 19.68 -14.17 37.99
CA SER A 89 18.97 -13.53 39.10
C SER A 89 19.51 -12.12 39.36
N ILE A 90 20.84 -11.96 39.29
CA ILE A 90 21.51 -10.66 39.45
C ILE A 90 21.25 -9.77 38.24
N ILE A 91 21.26 -10.31 37.02
CA ILE A 91 20.90 -9.56 35.80
C ILE A 91 19.47 -9.00 35.93
N LYS A 92 18.50 -9.81 36.37
CA LYS A 92 17.11 -9.36 36.57
C LYS A 92 17.02 -8.30 37.68
N GLU A 93 17.81 -8.43 38.73
CA GLU A 93 17.85 -7.42 39.79
C GLU A 93 18.39 -6.08 39.27
N ALA A 94 19.53 -6.08 38.59
CA ALA A 94 20.17 -4.87 38.08
C ALA A 94 19.36 -4.22 36.92
N ALA A 95 18.99 -5.01 35.92
CA ALA A 95 18.40 -4.49 34.68
C ALA A 95 16.88 -4.23 34.76
N VAL A 96 16.16 -4.83 35.72
CA VAL A 96 14.71 -4.67 35.87
C VAL A 96 14.34 -4.00 37.19
N LYS A 97 14.74 -4.57 38.33
CA LYS A 97 14.34 -4.02 39.64
C LYS A 97 15.04 -2.71 39.97
N GLN A 98 16.29 -2.55 39.52
CA GLN A 98 17.11 -1.36 39.75
C GLN A 98 17.45 -0.64 38.43
N ALA A 99 16.56 -0.73 37.43
CA ALA A 99 16.80 -0.23 36.08
C ALA A 99 17.27 1.24 36.05
N ASP A 100 16.67 2.11 36.87
CA ASP A 100 17.04 3.53 36.95
C ASP A 100 18.48 3.77 37.42
N THR A 101 19.07 2.83 38.16
CA THR A 101 20.47 2.93 38.63
C THR A 101 21.46 2.46 37.58
N PHE A 102 21.09 1.44 36.79
CA PHE A 102 21.97 0.79 35.80
C PHE A 102 21.64 1.15 34.35
N SER A 103 20.80 2.16 34.10
CA SER A 103 20.41 2.57 32.74
C SER A 103 21.46 3.40 32.00
N ASN A 104 22.52 3.84 32.68
CA ASN A 104 23.54 4.68 32.06
C ASN A 104 24.34 3.90 31.01
N ARG A 105 24.63 4.58 29.90
CA ARG A 105 25.36 4.07 28.74
C ARG A 105 26.86 4.34 28.90
N PHE A 106 27.65 3.32 28.62
CA PHE A 106 29.10 3.42 28.56
C PHE A 106 29.52 3.91 27.17
N LEU A 107 30.23 5.04 27.10
CA LEU A 107 30.88 5.52 25.88
C LEU A 107 32.26 4.85 25.77
N PRO A 108 32.53 4.03 24.74
CA PRO A 108 33.84 3.45 24.52
C PRO A 108 34.93 4.52 24.31
N PRO A 109 36.14 4.38 24.88
CA PRO A 109 37.20 5.38 24.74
C PRO A 109 37.59 5.70 23.30
N LEU A 110 37.52 4.71 22.39
CA LEU A 110 37.75 4.96 20.96
C LEU A 110 36.77 6.01 20.42
N LEU A 111 35.49 5.92 20.77
CA LEU A 111 34.46 6.87 20.34
C LEU A 111 34.58 8.21 21.05
N GLU A 112 34.98 8.22 22.32
CA GLU A 112 35.28 9.46 23.06
C GLU A 112 36.39 10.28 22.37
N TRP A 113 37.40 9.60 21.82
CA TRP A 113 38.52 10.26 21.13
C TRP A 113 38.24 10.70 19.69
N THR A 114 37.17 10.19 19.07
CA THR A 114 36.81 10.51 17.69
C THR A 114 35.58 11.42 17.60
N VAL A 115 34.45 11.04 18.19
CA VAL A 115 33.14 11.66 17.93
C VAL A 115 32.37 12.08 19.18
N GLN A 116 32.82 11.67 20.38
CA GLN A 116 32.15 11.94 21.67
C GLN A 116 30.71 11.35 21.73
N ASP A 117 29.90 11.76 22.72
CA ASP A 117 28.51 11.27 22.91
C ASP A 117 27.43 12.24 22.41
N HIS A 118 27.80 13.46 22.01
CA HIS A 118 26.89 14.46 21.47
C HIS A 118 26.19 13.92 20.21
N GLY A 119 24.92 14.27 20.01
CA GLY A 119 24.10 13.70 18.93
C GLY A 119 23.74 12.20 19.01
N SER A 120 24.31 11.41 19.93
CA SER A 120 24.13 9.94 19.95
C SER A 120 22.79 9.52 20.56
N ILE A 121 22.16 8.49 19.97
CA ILE A 121 21.03 7.76 20.57
C ILE A 121 21.50 6.51 21.32
N VAL A 122 22.69 6.00 20.98
CA VAL A 122 23.26 4.76 21.54
C VAL A 122 24.11 5.00 22.79
N PHE A 123 24.85 6.12 22.88
CA PHE A 123 25.87 6.33 23.92
C PHE A 123 25.59 7.52 24.85
N GLN A 124 24.72 8.45 24.46
CA GLN A 124 24.41 9.62 25.28
C GLN A 124 23.56 9.26 26.51
N ASN A 125 23.70 10.02 27.59
CA ASN A 125 22.95 9.87 28.84
C ASN A 125 22.10 11.09 29.18
N GLY A 126 21.23 10.94 30.19
CA GLY A 126 20.48 12.05 30.78
C GLY A 126 19.21 12.48 30.01
N PRO A 127 18.71 13.71 30.25
CA PRO A 127 17.47 14.20 29.64
C PRO A 127 17.52 14.23 28.11
N ALA A 128 18.66 14.61 27.52
CA ALA A 128 18.84 14.66 26.07
C ALA A 128 18.61 13.29 25.40
N TRP A 129 19.13 12.22 26.02
CA TRP A 129 18.88 10.85 25.55
C TRP A 129 17.41 10.45 25.65
N LYS A 130 16.73 10.81 26.75
CA LYS A 130 15.30 10.49 26.94
C LYS A 130 14.43 11.14 25.86
N GLU A 131 14.66 12.41 25.56
CA GLU A 131 13.92 13.14 24.52
C GLU A 131 14.24 12.60 23.12
N ARG A 132 15.51 12.36 22.78
CA ARG A 132 15.87 11.72 21.49
C ARG A 132 15.25 10.34 21.34
N ARG A 133 15.28 9.51 22.40
CA ARG A 133 14.66 8.19 22.36
C ARG A 133 13.15 8.29 22.13
N LYS A 134 12.48 9.21 22.81
CA LYS A 134 11.04 9.45 22.60
C LYS A 134 10.75 9.88 21.16
N PHE A 135 11.53 10.82 20.64
CA PHE A 135 11.44 11.28 19.25
C PHE A 135 11.59 10.12 18.25
N PHE A 136 12.67 9.35 18.31
CA PHE A 136 12.88 8.26 17.35
C PHE A 136 11.85 7.14 17.47
N MET A 137 11.38 6.84 18.69
CA MET A 137 10.27 5.89 18.89
C MET A 137 8.98 6.37 18.24
N GLN A 138 8.71 7.67 18.24
CA GLN A 138 7.57 8.27 17.53
C GLN A 138 7.80 8.23 16.02
N ALA A 139 8.98 8.63 15.55
CA ALA A 139 9.32 8.63 14.13
C ALA A 139 9.22 7.23 13.51
N PHE A 140 9.71 6.20 14.19
CA PHE A 140 9.56 4.81 13.74
C PHE A 140 8.09 4.38 13.58
N ARG A 141 7.21 4.77 14.52
CA ARG A 141 5.78 4.47 14.41
C ARG A 141 5.11 5.24 13.27
N ASN A 142 5.56 6.46 12.99
CA ASN A 142 5.05 7.26 11.88
C ASN A 142 5.41 6.61 10.55
N PHE A 143 6.66 6.18 10.38
CA PHE A 143 7.15 5.51 9.17
C PHE A 143 6.91 3.99 9.13
N GLY A 144 5.91 3.52 9.87
CA GLY A 144 5.33 2.19 9.67
C GLY A 144 5.96 1.06 10.46
N VAL A 145 6.94 1.30 11.35
CA VAL A 145 7.45 0.23 12.24
C VAL A 145 6.31 -0.28 13.13
N GLY A 146 5.96 -1.55 12.96
CA GLY A 146 4.81 -2.18 13.61
C GLY A 146 3.46 -1.94 12.92
N LYS A 147 3.44 -1.44 11.69
CA LYS A 147 2.26 -1.26 10.84
C LYS A 147 2.48 -1.94 9.47
N LYS A 148 1.38 -2.25 8.75
CA LYS A 148 1.42 -2.84 7.39
C LYS A 148 2.14 -1.96 6.36
N SER A 149 2.24 -0.65 6.57
CA SER A 149 2.88 0.26 5.60
C SER A 149 4.39 0.01 5.41
N LEU A 150 5.11 -0.48 6.43
CA LEU A 150 6.52 -0.85 6.29
C LEU A 150 6.69 -2.27 5.70
N GLU A 151 5.72 -3.14 5.90
CA GLU A 151 5.74 -4.52 5.40
C GLU A 151 5.93 -4.58 3.88
N HIS A 152 5.27 -3.69 3.13
CA HIS A 152 5.43 -3.62 1.68
C HIS A 152 6.88 -3.34 1.26
N LYS A 153 7.55 -2.39 1.93
CA LYS A 153 8.96 -2.04 1.65
C LYS A 153 9.90 -3.21 1.97
N ILE A 154 9.63 -3.93 3.06
CA ILE A 154 10.38 -5.15 3.41
C ILE A 154 10.17 -6.23 2.34
N ASN A 155 8.92 -6.44 1.89
CA ASN A 155 8.59 -7.44 0.87
C ASN A 155 9.16 -7.07 -0.51
N GLU A 156 9.24 -5.78 -0.84
CA GLU A 156 9.93 -5.28 -2.03
C GLU A 156 11.42 -5.65 -2.00
N GLU A 157 12.14 -5.31 -0.93
CA GLU A 157 13.55 -5.68 -0.78
C GLU A 157 13.76 -7.19 -0.76
N ALA A 158 12.85 -7.96 -0.13
CA ALA A 158 12.91 -9.42 -0.15
C ALA A 158 12.77 -10.00 -1.57
N ARG A 159 11.93 -9.41 -2.43
CA ARG A 159 11.81 -9.81 -3.85
C ARG A 159 13.10 -9.54 -4.62
N TYR A 160 13.77 -8.42 -4.36
CA TYR A 160 15.10 -8.14 -4.94
C TYR A 160 16.15 -9.16 -4.49
N MET A 161 16.14 -9.56 -3.21
CA MET A 161 17.04 -10.59 -2.71
C MET A 161 16.84 -11.94 -3.42
N ILE A 162 15.58 -12.35 -3.62
CA ILE A 162 15.23 -13.58 -4.35
C ILE A 162 15.77 -13.50 -5.78
N LYS A 163 15.50 -12.40 -6.48
CA LYS A 163 15.97 -12.19 -7.86
C LYS A 163 17.50 -12.30 -7.95
N LEU A 164 18.24 -11.66 -7.05
CA LEU A 164 19.69 -11.71 -7.01
C LEU A 164 20.22 -13.14 -6.79
N PHE A 165 19.51 -13.96 -6.01
CA PHE A 165 19.87 -15.36 -5.78
C PHE A 165 19.56 -16.23 -7.00
N GLU A 166 18.44 -15.99 -7.68
CA GLU A 166 18.06 -16.70 -8.93
C GLU A 166 19.06 -16.41 -10.06
N GLU A 167 19.55 -15.16 -10.17
CA GLU A 167 20.56 -14.73 -11.14
C GLU A 167 21.90 -15.47 -11.00
N GLN A 168 22.15 -16.15 -9.87
CA GLN A 168 23.35 -16.97 -9.69
C GLN A 168 23.29 -18.29 -10.47
N GLU A 169 22.12 -18.66 -11.03
CA GLU A 169 21.91 -19.86 -11.86
C GLU A 169 22.41 -21.16 -11.20
N GLY A 170 22.26 -21.26 -9.88
CA GLY A 170 22.70 -22.42 -9.09
C GLY A 170 24.23 -22.55 -8.92
N LYS A 171 25.02 -21.56 -9.33
CA LYS A 171 26.48 -21.52 -9.08
C LYS A 171 26.75 -21.18 -7.61
N PRO A 172 27.84 -21.70 -7.01
CA PRO A 172 28.25 -21.29 -5.67
C PRO A 172 28.54 -19.78 -5.61
N PHE A 173 28.00 -19.09 -4.61
CA PHE A 173 28.22 -17.65 -4.39
C PHE A 173 28.21 -17.33 -2.89
N ASP A 174 28.72 -16.14 -2.54
CA ASP A 174 28.65 -15.60 -1.18
C ASP A 174 27.44 -14.64 -1.06
N PRO A 175 26.44 -14.93 -0.21
CA PRO A 175 25.26 -14.08 -0.04
C PRO A 175 25.52 -12.81 0.79
N SER A 176 26.70 -12.65 1.40
CA SER A 176 27.01 -11.58 2.37
C SER A 176 26.75 -10.17 1.83
N GLN A 177 27.27 -9.88 0.64
CA GLN A 177 27.17 -8.57 0.01
C GLN A 177 25.74 -8.24 -0.39
N PHE A 178 25.05 -9.16 -1.06
CA PHE A 178 23.66 -8.99 -1.50
C PHE A 178 22.71 -8.78 -0.32
N THR A 179 22.87 -9.59 0.73
CA THR A 179 22.06 -9.48 1.96
C THR A 179 22.29 -8.13 2.62
N SER A 180 23.53 -7.63 2.66
CA SER A 180 23.85 -6.32 3.24
C SER A 180 23.11 -5.18 2.53
N TYR A 181 23.06 -5.20 1.19
CA TYR A 181 22.43 -4.14 0.40
C TYR A 181 20.91 -4.12 0.53
N VAL A 182 20.28 -5.29 0.45
CA VAL A 182 18.84 -5.49 0.65
C VAL A 182 18.41 -4.93 2.01
N ILE A 183 19.11 -5.34 3.07
CA ILE A 183 18.74 -4.96 4.44
C ILE A 183 19.04 -3.50 4.73
N ALA A 184 20.14 -2.96 4.21
CA ALA A 184 20.43 -1.54 4.31
C ALA A 184 19.36 -0.68 3.63
N ASN A 185 18.82 -1.09 2.48
CA ASN A 185 17.76 -0.35 1.82
C ASN A 185 16.45 -0.28 2.63
N VAL A 186 16.11 -1.32 3.39
CA VAL A 186 14.94 -1.29 4.29
C VAL A 186 15.07 -0.13 5.29
N ILE A 187 16.23 0.05 5.92
CA ILE A 187 16.43 1.15 6.86
C ILE A 187 16.60 2.50 6.13
N CYS A 188 17.19 2.52 4.93
CA CYS A 188 17.31 3.74 4.12
C CYS A 188 15.95 4.33 3.75
N HIS A 189 14.94 3.51 3.47
CA HIS A 189 13.59 3.99 3.23
C HIS A 189 12.95 4.70 4.42
N ILE A 190 13.40 4.38 5.63
CA ILE A 190 12.90 4.99 6.87
C ILE A 190 13.75 6.23 7.23
N THR A 191 15.06 6.18 6.98
CA THR A 191 15.99 7.24 7.39
C THR A 191 16.19 8.33 6.34
N PHE A 192 16.26 7.98 5.06
CA PHE A 192 16.58 8.87 3.94
C PHE A 192 15.44 8.98 2.90
N GLY A 193 14.30 8.32 3.16
CA GLY A 193 13.12 8.39 2.30
C GLY A 193 13.28 7.73 0.93
N LYS A 194 14.43 7.09 0.68
CA LYS A 194 14.78 6.53 -0.63
C LYS A 194 15.49 5.18 -0.54
N ARG A 195 15.47 4.48 -1.67
CA ARG A 195 16.25 3.29 -1.96
C ARG A 195 17.54 3.66 -2.69
N PHE A 196 18.63 2.95 -2.40
CA PHE A 196 19.86 3.01 -3.17
C PHE A 196 19.91 1.91 -4.22
N ASN A 197 20.47 2.24 -5.39
CA ASN A 197 20.82 1.22 -6.36
C ASN A 197 21.99 0.39 -5.82
N TYR A 198 22.01 -0.91 -6.09
CA TYR A 198 23.06 -1.80 -5.62
C TYR A 198 24.41 -1.54 -6.30
N ASP A 199 24.40 -0.90 -7.48
CA ASP A 199 25.61 -0.47 -8.20
C ASP A 199 26.15 0.90 -7.76
N ASP A 200 25.50 1.56 -6.79
CA ASP A 200 25.93 2.86 -6.27
C ASP A 200 27.22 2.70 -5.45
N THR A 201 28.32 3.27 -5.96
CA THR A 201 29.65 3.11 -5.37
C THR A 201 29.78 3.71 -3.97
N ASP A 202 29.07 4.82 -3.69
CA ASP A 202 29.11 5.45 -2.37
C ASP A 202 28.34 4.62 -1.35
N PHE A 203 27.21 4.06 -1.75
CA PHE A 203 26.44 3.12 -0.95
C PHE A 203 27.23 1.83 -0.66
N GLN A 204 27.84 1.23 -1.67
CA GLN A 204 28.68 0.04 -1.47
C GLN A 204 29.85 0.32 -0.51
N LYS A 205 30.50 1.48 -0.67
CA LYS A 205 31.61 1.90 0.19
C LYS A 205 31.18 2.07 1.63
N ILE A 206 30.05 2.74 1.90
CA ILE A 206 29.62 2.95 3.29
C ILE A 206 29.26 1.62 3.97
N ILE A 207 28.59 0.70 3.28
CA ILE A 207 28.26 -0.63 3.81
C ILE A 207 29.55 -1.42 4.14
N GLN A 208 30.57 -1.37 3.28
CA GLN A 208 31.84 -2.04 3.55
C GLN A 208 32.58 -1.45 4.78
N LEU A 209 32.51 -0.13 4.96
CA LEU A 209 33.10 0.54 6.12
C LEU A 209 32.39 0.16 7.42
N LEU A 210 31.06 0.00 7.39
CA LEU A 210 30.29 -0.46 8.56
C LEU A 210 30.70 -1.86 9.02
N HIS A 211 30.87 -2.81 8.08
CA HIS A 211 31.38 -4.15 8.40
C HIS A 211 32.75 -4.11 9.07
N THR A 212 33.64 -3.26 8.57
CA THR A 212 35.02 -3.07 9.09
C THR A 212 35.00 -2.44 10.49
N PHE A 213 34.05 -1.56 10.77
CA PHE A 213 33.86 -0.95 12.09
C PHE A 213 33.46 -2.00 13.12
N SER A 214 32.45 -2.83 12.83
CA SER A 214 31.94 -3.85 13.74
C SER A 214 33.00 -4.86 14.16
N SER A 215 33.89 -5.28 13.25
CA SER A 215 35.00 -6.19 13.59
C SER A 215 36.04 -5.58 14.54
N SER A 216 36.05 -4.26 14.71
CA SER A 216 37.18 -3.53 15.30
C SER A 216 36.88 -2.88 16.66
N VAL A 217 35.60 -2.80 17.05
CA VAL A 217 35.14 -2.20 18.31
C VAL A 217 35.16 -3.19 19.50
N SER A 218 35.76 -4.37 19.34
CA SER A 218 35.87 -5.40 20.39
C SER A 218 36.40 -4.82 21.73
N PRO A 219 35.78 -5.15 22.88
CA PRO A 219 36.18 -4.65 24.20
C PRO A 219 37.65 -4.93 24.59
N GLY A 220 38.27 -5.94 23.98
CA GLY A 220 39.69 -6.29 24.16
C GLY A 220 40.64 -5.63 23.14
N GLY A 221 40.14 -4.77 22.25
CA GLY A 221 40.93 -4.14 21.20
C GLY A 221 41.93 -3.12 21.75
N ILE A 222 43.11 -3.04 21.12
CA ILE A 222 44.19 -2.13 21.54
C ILE A 222 43.75 -0.65 21.61
N LEU A 223 42.79 -0.26 20.77
CA LEU A 223 42.25 1.09 20.71
C LEU A 223 41.28 1.43 21.84
N GLN A 224 40.71 0.44 22.54
CA GLN A 224 39.94 0.71 23.75
C GLN A 224 40.85 1.10 24.92
N VAL A 225 42.11 0.65 24.87
CA VAL A 225 43.08 0.76 25.96
C VAL A 225 44.01 1.95 25.74
N PHE A 226 44.42 2.14 24.48
CA PHE A 226 45.25 3.24 24.03
C PHE A 226 44.52 4.03 22.92
N PRO A 227 43.41 4.72 23.24
CA PRO A 227 42.57 5.38 22.23
C PRO A 227 43.30 6.49 21.47
N TRP A 228 44.31 7.12 22.07
CA TRP A 228 45.15 8.12 21.42
C TRP A 228 45.88 7.59 20.17
N LEU A 229 46.05 6.27 20.04
CA LEU A 229 46.64 5.64 18.86
C LEU A 229 45.84 5.96 17.58
N VAL A 230 44.53 6.25 17.67
CA VAL A 230 43.70 6.63 16.52
C VAL A 230 44.22 7.86 15.78
N ARG A 231 45.02 8.71 16.43
CA ARG A 231 45.66 9.88 15.80
C ARG A 231 46.93 9.55 15.01
N THR A 232 47.40 8.30 15.08
CA THR A 232 48.59 7.84 14.36
C THR A 232 48.21 7.34 12.96
N PRO A 233 49.11 7.43 11.96
CA PRO A 233 48.81 6.97 10.59
C PRO A 233 48.37 5.50 10.50
N PHE A 234 48.81 4.65 11.43
CA PHE A 234 48.50 3.23 11.43
C PHE A 234 47.05 2.93 11.82
N PHE A 235 46.48 3.69 12.76
CA PHE A 235 45.13 3.46 13.29
C PHE A 235 44.11 4.54 12.85
N ARG A 236 44.52 5.48 12.00
CA ARG A 236 43.66 6.59 11.55
C ARG A 236 42.42 6.13 10.79
N HIS A 237 42.51 5.02 10.07
CA HIS A 237 41.40 4.42 9.35
C HIS A 237 40.14 4.21 10.21
N PHE A 238 40.26 4.05 11.54
CA PHE A 238 39.11 3.98 12.44
C PHE A 238 38.38 5.30 12.65
N ALA A 239 39.11 6.42 12.68
CA ALA A 239 38.49 7.74 12.66
C ALA A 239 37.88 8.03 11.29
N ASP A 240 38.57 7.64 10.20
CA ASP A 240 38.12 7.88 8.83
C ASP A 240 36.77 7.20 8.53
N ILE A 241 36.44 6.07 9.19
CA ILE A 241 35.11 5.45 9.09
C ILE A 241 34.01 6.38 9.64
N MET A 242 34.25 7.00 10.79
CA MET A 242 33.28 7.92 11.38
C MET A 242 33.13 9.19 10.55
N ASP A 243 34.23 9.69 9.99
CA ASP A 243 34.23 10.85 9.10
C ASP A 243 33.46 10.54 7.79
N ALA A 244 33.67 9.36 7.21
CA ALA A 244 32.95 8.92 6.01
C ALA A 244 31.44 8.74 6.27
N LEU A 245 31.04 8.20 7.43
CA LEU A 245 29.63 8.10 7.80
C LEU A 245 29.00 9.48 8.01
N ASN A 246 29.73 10.41 8.64
CA ASN A 246 29.28 11.79 8.80
C ASN A 246 29.09 12.46 7.43
N GLU A 247 30.06 12.34 6.53
CA GLU A 247 29.98 12.90 5.18
C GLU A 247 28.78 12.34 4.41
N PHE A 248 28.62 11.01 4.41
CA PHE A 248 27.51 10.34 3.74
C PHE A 248 26.15 10.83 4.23
N VAL A 249 25.93 10.87 5.55
CA VAL A 249 24.65 11.34 6.12
C VAL A 249 24.46 12.85 5.92
N SER A 250 25.52 13.63 6.01
CA SER A 250 25.46 15.09 5.88
C SER A 250 25.02 15.56 4.50
N VAL A 251 25.39 14.83 3.43
CA VAL A 251 24.89 15.10 2.07
C VAL A 251 23.36 15.06 2.05
N TYR A 252 22.76 14.01 2.61
CA TYR A 252 21.31 13.85 2.65
C TYR A 252 20.64 14.83 3.60
N LEU A 253 21.24 15.09 4.77
CA LEU A 253 20.74 16.11 5.69
C LEU A 253 20.63 17.49 5.03
N ASN A 254 21.58 17.86 4.18
CA ASN A 254 21.55 19.15 3.50
C ASN A 254 20.51 19.19 2.38
N ASP A 255 20.40 18.14 1.57
CA ASP A 255 19.35 17.99 0.56
C ASP A 255 17.93 18.09 1.18
N HIS A 256 17.72 17.46 2.34
CA HIS A 256 16.45 17.53 3.04
C HIS A 256 16.18 18.91 3.65
N LYS A 257 17.21 19.63 4.12
CA LYS A 257 17.05 21.03 4.59
C LYS A 257 16.55 21.95 3.48
N GLU A 258 17.02 21.76 2.26
CA GLU A 258 16.62 22.59 1.10
C GLU A 258 15.21 22.24 0.60
N THR A 259 14.80 20.98 0.76
CA THR A 259 13.53 20.46 0.22
C THR A 259 12.44 20.20 1.27
N LEU A 260 12.67 20.59 2.52
CA LEU A 260 11.79 20.29 3.65
C LEU A 260 10.38 20.87 3.46
N ASN A 261 9.38 20.00 3.49
CA ASN A 261 7.98 20.36 3.67
C ASN A 261 7.54 20.04 5.12
N GLU A 262 7.07 21.03 5.86
CA GLU A 262 6.65 20.83 7.26
C GLU A 262 5.28 20.15 7.39
N GLU A 263 4.48 20.14 6.34
CA GLU A 263 3.16 19.49 6.30
C GLU A 263 3.24 18.01 5.89
N ASP A 264 4.32 17.61 5.22
CA ASP A 264 4.51 16.27 4.68
C ASP A 264 5.97 15.80 4.87
N HIS A 265 6.19 14.98 5.91
CA HIS A 265 7.51 14.43 6.23
C HIS A 265 7.78 13.14 5.46
N ARG A 266 8.81 13.14 4.61
CA ARG A 266 9.18 11.98 3.79
C ARG A 266 9.82 10.85 4.60
N ASP A 267 10.58 11.21 5.64
CA ASP A 267 11.38 10.30 6.45
C ASP A 267 11.80 10.89 7.81
N ILE A 268 12.63 10.13 8.54
CA ILE A 268 13.17 10.54 9.84
C ILE A 268 13.99 11.83 9.76
N ILE A 269 14.69 12.11 8.65
CA ILE A 269 15.46 13.34 8.51
C ILE A 269 14.50 14.54 8.51
N ASP A 270 13.45 14.51 7.69
CA ASP A 270 12.46 15.60 7.66
C ASP A 270 11.82 15.82 9.04
N MET A 271 11.39 14.74 9.70
CA MET A 271 10.85 14.83 11.06
C MET A 271 11.87 15.44 12.04
N TYR A 272 13.15 15.08 11.92
CA TYR A 272 14.21 15.58 12.81
C TYR A 272 14.47 17.08 12.56
N LEU A 273 14.48 17.50 11.30
CA LEU A 273 14.65 18.91 10.93
C LEU A 273 13.46 19.77 11.39
N SER A 274 12.23 19.28 11.26
CA SER A 274 11.04 19.93 11.81
C SER A 274 11.08 20.04 13.34
N GLU A 275 11.57 19.00 14.04
CA GLU A 275 11.72 19.05 15.50
C GLU A 275 12.78 20.08 15.95
N ILE A 276 13.88 20.23 15.21
CA ILE A 276 14.86 21.31 15.45
C ILE A 276 14.17 22.68 15.34
N LYS A 277 13.43 22.92 14.24
CA LYS A 277 12.72 24.20 14.04
C LYS A 277 11.72 24.46 15.16
N ARG A 278 10.96 23.44 15.57
CA ARG A 278 9.99 23.52 16.66
C ARG A 278 10.63 23.97 17.97
N GLN A 279 11.77 23.37 18.36
CA GLN A 279 12.49 23.73 19.60
C GLN A 279 13.10 25.13 19.54
N GLN A 280 13.62 25.53 18.38
CA GLN A 280 14.15 26.90 18.19
C GLN A 280 13.05 27.97 18.30
N GLN A 281 11.83 27.66 17.87
CA GLN A 281 10.69 28.58 17.93
C GLN A 281 9.99 28.60 19.31
N SER A 282 10.00 27.48 20.05
CA SER A 282 9.33 27.38 21.35
C SER A 282 10.08 28.09 22.49
N GLY A 283 11.37 28.41 22.30
CA GLY A 283 12.23 28.98 23.33
C GLY A 283 12.63 27.98 24.43
N GLU A 284 12.38 26.68 24.20
CA GLU A 284 12.82 25.58 25.05
C GLU A 284 14.35 25.38 24.94
N GLU A 285 14.95 24.64 25.89
CA GLU A 285 16.34 24.22 25.76
C GLU A 285 16.52 23.38 24.50
N VAL A 286 17.41 23.81 23.59
CA VAL A 286 17.62 23.16 22.30
C VAL A 286 18.44 21.88 22.47
N ILE A 287 17.76 20.73 22.50
CA ILE A 287 18.37 19.39 22.61
C ILE A 287 18.81 18.87 21.24
N PHE A 288 18.08 19.22 20.19
CA PHE A 288 18.30 18.78 18.82
C PHE A 288 19.08 19.85 18.07
N LYS A 289 20.33 19.55 17.70
CA LYS A 289 21.18 20.47 16.95
C LYS A 289 21.45 19.96 15.53
N PRO A 290 21.44 20.82 14.50
CA PRO A 290 21.70 20.42 13.13
C PRO A 290 23.05 19.71 12.93
N GLU A 291 24.11 20.19 13.58
CA GLU A 291 25.47 19.65 13.49
C GLU A 291 25.63 18.28 14.17
N GLU A 292 24.70 17.93 15.05
CA GLU A 292 24.68 16.66 15.77
C GLU A 292 23.75 15.61 15.10
N ALA A 293 22.92 16.02 14.14
CA ALA A 293 21.88 15.18 13.53
C ALA A 293 22.44 13.93 12.84
N TRP A 294 23.60 14.08 12.17
CA TRP A 294 24.25 12.99 11.45
C TRP A 294 24.53 11.79 12.36
N ARG A 295 24.81 12.04 13.65
CA ARG A 295 25.22 11.02 14.60
C ARG A 295 24.09 10.03 14.86
N ALA A 296 22.91 10.53 15.23
CA ALA A 296 21.77 9.65 15.50
C ALA A 296 21.28 8.96 14.22
N ILE A 297 21.18 9.68 13.10
CA ILE A 297 20.72 9.11 11.82
C ILE A 297 21.71 8.03 11.33
N GLY A 298 23.00 8.30 11.39
CA GLY A 298 24.06 7.35 11.06
C GLY A 298 24.07 6.12 11.97
N GLU A 299 23.84 6.30 13.28
CA GLU A 299 23.70 5.18 14.23
C GLU A 299 22.48 4.29 13.90
N LEU A 300 21.35 4.88 13.50
CA LEU A 300 20.16 4.11 13.09
C LEU A 300 20.40 3.35 11.79
N PHE A 301 20.98 4.00 10.79
CA PHE A 301 21.37 3.36 9.52
C PHE A 301 22.32 2.19 9.77
N SER A 302 23.37 2.41 10.56
CA SER A 302 24.37 1.38 10.87
C SER A 302 23.77 0.21 11.64
N ALA A 303 23.00 0.49 12.70
CA ALA A 303 22.41 -0.54 13.54
C ALA A 303 21.34 -1.36 12.80
N GLY A 304 20.49 -0.71 12.01
CA GLY A 304 19.44 -1.37 11.22
C GLY A 304 19.99 -2.26 10.10
N SER A 305 21.15 -1.89 9.53
CA SER A 305 21.78 -2.62 8.43
C SER A 305 22.56 -3.85 8.91
N ASP A 306 23.59 -3.64 9.72
CA ASP A 306 24.61 -4.67 9.97
C ASP A 306 24.12 -5.81 10.89
N SER A 307 23.35 -5.47 11.94
CA SER A 307 22.86 -6.47 12.90
C SER A 307 21.85 -7.45 12.26
N THR A 308 20.92 -6.93 11.48
CA THR A 308 19.90 -7.72 10.76
C THR A 308 20.56 -8.57 9.67
N THR A 309 21.53 -8.00 8.94
CA THR A 309 22.31 -8.74 7.92
C THR A 309 23.01 -9.95 8.52
N ASN A 310 23.79 -9.75 9.59
CA ASN A 310 24.48 -10.85 10.25
C ASN A 310 23.52 -11.92 10.78
N THR A 311 22.38 -11.50 11.34
CA THR A 311 21.35 -12.44 11.82
C THR A 311 20.81 -13.32 10.68
N LEU A 312 20.53 -12.73 9.51
CA LEU A 312 20.05 -13.47 8.35
C LEU A 312 21.13 -14.38 7.75
N LEU A 313 22.38 -13.92 7.68
CA LEU A 313 23.50 -14.76 7.22
C LEU A 313 23.71 -15.97 8.14
N PHE A 314 23.61 -15.79 9.45
CA PHE A 314 23.60 -16.92 10.39
C PHE A 314 22.40 -17.84 10.18
N ALA A 315 21.20 -17.29 9.94
CA ALA A 315 20.02 -18.10 9.67
C ALA A 315 20.16 -18.93 8.38
N ILE A 316 20.73 -18.34 7.31
CA ILE A 316 21.05 -19.03 6.05
C ILE A 316 22.08 -20.13 6.31
N LEU A 317 23.20 -19.82 6.97
CA LEU A 317 24.25 -20.78 7.29
C LEU A 317 23.70 -21.96 8.11
N LEU A 318 22.93 -21.67 9.16
CA LEU A 318 22.31 -22.70 10.00
C LEU A 318 21.30 -23.54 9.21
N SER A 319 20.56 -22.96 8.27
CA SER A 319 19.64 -23.70 7.40
C SER A 319 20.41 -24.66 6.48
N VAL A 320 21.50 -24.19 5.86
CA VAL A 320 22.38 -25.01 5.01
C VAL A 320 23.04 -26.15 5.81
N MET A 321 23.43 -25.89 7.06
CA MET A 321 24.04 -26.90 7.93
C MET A 321 23.05 -27.92 8.51
N ASN A 322 21.74 -27.61 8.51
CA ASN A 322 20.69 -28.46 9.07
C ASN A 322 19.54 -28.65 8.06
N PRO A 323 19.75 -29.43 6.97
CA PRO A 323 18.77 -29.60 5.90
C PRO A 323 17.42 -30.15 6.39
N ASP A 324 17.40 -30.95 7.45
CA ASP A 324 16.18 -31.48 8.07
C ASP A 324 15.30 -30.36 8.67
N VAL A 325 15.92 -29.34 9.27
CA VAL A 325 15.24 -28.15 9.77
C VAL A 325 14.74 -27.28 8.62
N GLN A 326 15.52 -27.18 7.54
CA GLN A 326 15.13 -26.47 6.32
C GLN A 326 13.90 -27.12 5.67
N ASP A 327 13.94 -28.44 5.43
CA ASP A 327 12.81 -29.22 4.88
C ASP A 327 11.55 -29.09 5.75
N LYS A 328 11.71 -29.14 7.07
CA LYS A 328 10.59 -28.97 8.00
C LYS A 328 10.01 -27.56 7.93
N SER A 329 10.88 -26.54 7.86
CA SER A 329 10.45 -25.14 7.73
C SER A 329 9.73 -24.91 6.41
N GLU A 330 10.25 -25.46 5.31
CA GLU A 330 9.61 -25.43 4.00
C GLU A 330 8.26 -26.16 4.04
N ARG A 331 8.16 -27.35 4.64
CA ARG A 331 6.88 -28.04 4.82
C ARG A 331 5.89 -27.23 5.66
N ILE A 332 6.32 -26.53 6.70
CA ILE A 332 5.44 -25.68 7.52
C ILE A 332 5.01 -24.44 6.74
N MET A 333 5.92 -23.80 5.99
CA MET A 333 5.58 -22.67 5.12
C MET A 333 4.65 -23.10 4.01
N ASN A 334 4.94 -24.22 3.36
CA ASN A 334 4.09 -24.82 2.34
C ASN A 334 2.77 -25.29 2.93
N ALA A 335 2.70 -25.81 4.16
CA ALA A 335 1.45 -26.15 4.84
C ALA A 335 0.67 -24.91 5.31
N LYS A 336 1.33 -23.79 5.60
CA LYS A 336 0.68 -22.49 5.85
C LYS A 336 0.17 -21.85 4.56
N LYS A 337 0.95 -21.89 3.49
CA LYS A 337 0.52 -21.56 2.11
C LYS A 337 -0.53 -22.56 1.59
N ALA A 338 -0.52 -23.78 2.12
CA ALA A 338 -1.45 -24.89 1.84
C ALA A 338 -2.49 -25.09 2.95
N LYS A 339 -2.73 -24.09 3.80
CA LYS A 339 -4.11 -23.57 3.85
C LYS A 339 -4.33 -22.98 2.46
N THR A 340 -4.57 -23.88 1.52
CA THR A 340 -4.49 -23.62 0.09
C THR A 340 -5.40 -22.45 -0.20
N GLU A 341 -4.84 -21.42 -0.83
CA GLU A 341 -5.66 -20.45 -1.54
C GLU A 341 -6.69 -21.25 -2.35
N ASP A 342 -7.96 -20.92 -2.16
CA ASP A 342 -9.04 -21.64 -2.80
C ASP A 342 -8.82 -21.61 -4.32
N ALA A 343 -9.08 -22.72 -5.01
CA ALA A 343 -8.83 -22.81 -6.45
C ALA A 343 -9.57 -21.71 -7.23
N ALA A 344 -10.76 -21.30 -6.77
CA ALA A 344 -11.50 -20.19 -7.36
C ALA A 344 -10.79 -18.85 -7.14
N VAL A 345 -10.17 -18.64 -5.97
CA VAL A 345 -9.38 -17.43 -5.68
C VAL A 345 -8.13 -17.38 -6.57
N SER A 346 -7.45 -18.51 -6.77
CA SER A 346 -6.29 -18.56 -7.67
C SER A 346 -6.69 -18.26 -9.13
N LYS A 347 -7.80 -18.84 -9.62
CA LYS A 347 -8.34 -18.55 -10.98
C LYS A 347 -8.76 -17.08 -11.12
N PHE A 348 -9.38 -16.52 -10.10
CA PHE A 348 -9.74 -15.10 -10.07
C PHE A 348 -8.51 -14.20 -10.17
N ARG A 349 -7.47 -14.47 -9.38
CA ARG A 349 -6.21 -13.73 -9.45
C ARG A 349 -5.50 -13.89 -10.78
N GLU A 350 -5.58 -15.05 -11.43
CA GLU A 350 -5.05 -15.25 -12.77
C GLU A 350 -5.77 -14.38 -13.81
N TYR A 351 -7.10 -14.33 -13.75
CA TYR A 351 -7.91 -13.50 -14.64
C TYR A 351 -7.68 -11.99 -14.44
N LEU A 352 -7.46 -11.57 -13.18
CA LEU A 352 -7.10 -10.20 -12.84
C LEU A 352 -5.74 -9.77 -13.42
N ARG A 353 -4.84 -10.70 -13.74
CA ARG A 353 -3.54 -10.38 -14.38
C ARG A 353 -3.64 -10.10 -15.88
N CYS A 354 -4.76 -10.44 -16.52
CA CYS A 354 -4.97 -10.13 -17.93
C CYS A 354 -5.18 -8.62 -18.13
N LYS A 355 -4.35 -7.98 -18.97
CA LYS A 355 -4.30 -6.52 -19.13
C LYS A 355 -5.32 -6.01 -20.16
N THR A 356 -6.59 -6.09 -19.80
CA THR A 356 -7.72 -5.67 -20.64
C THR A 356 -8.10 -4.19 -20.43
N VAL A 357 -7.10 -3.31 -20.30
CA VAL A 357 -7.31 -1.89 -19.96
C VAL A 357 -7.58 -1.01 -21.18
N GLN A 358 -8.64 -0.21 -21.12
CA GLN A 358 -8.97 0.77 -22.13
C GLN A 358 -7.94 1.93 -22.16
N PRO A 359 -7.66 2.55 -23.32
CA PRO A 359 -8.35 2.41 -24.62
C PRO A 359 -7.73 1.36 -25.56
N THR A 360 -6.70 0.62 -25.12
CA THR A 360 -6.00 -0.39 -25.95
C THR A 360 -5.91 -1.73 -25.21
N PRO A 361 -7.05 -2.39 -24.99
CA PRO A 361 -7.13 -3.63 -24.20
C PRO A 361 -6.47 -4.82 -24.92
N GLU A 362 -5.73 -5.63 -24.16
CA GLU A 362 -5.12 -6.87 -24.64
C GLU A 362 -6.00 -8.08 -24.25
N TYR A 363 -6.95 -8.45 -25.11
CA TYR A 363 -7.93 -9.50 -24.79
C TYR A 363 -7.42 -10.94 -24.98
N ASP A 364 -6.33 -11.18 -25.71
CA ASP A 364 -5.92 -12.53 -26.10
C ASP A 364 -5.70 -13.47 -24.90
N ASP A 365 -5.05 -12.98 -23.85
CA ASP A 365 -4.82 -13.75 -22.63
C ASP A 365 -6.12 -14.00 -21.85
N ALA A 366 -6.99 -12.99 -21.74
CA ALA A 366 -8.28 -13.12 -21.09
C ALA A 366 -9.19 -14.14 -21.82
N VAL A 367 -9.28 -14.02 -23.14
CA VAL A 367 -10.07 -14.93 -23.99
C VAL A 367 -9.54 -16.36 -23.86
N ARG A 368 -8.22 -16.56 -23.93
CA ARG A 368 -7.62 -17.89 -23.77
C ARG A 368 -7.94 -18.49 -22.40
N LEU A 369 -7.71 -17.74 -21.33
CA LEU A 369 -7.97 -18.17 -19.96
C LEU A 369 -9.43 -18.59 -19.77
N LEU A 370 -10.37 -17.76 -20.23
CA LEU A 370 -11.80 -18.04 -20.14
C LEU A 370 -12.18 -19.29 -20.94
N LEU A 371 -11.72 -19.41 -22.19
CA LEU A 371 -11.99 -20.59 -23.01
C LEU A 371 -11.45 -21.88 -22.37
N ASP A 372 -10.29 -21.82 -21.71
CA ASP A 372 -9.69 -22.97 -21.04
C ASP A 372 -10.45 -23.32 -19.75
N LEU A 373 -10.88 -22.34 -18.96
CA LEU A 373 -11.78 -22.54 -17.82
C LEU A 373 -13.08 -23.23 -18.25
N GLY A 374 -13.73 -22.73 -19.31
CA GLY A 374 -14.96 -23.31 -19.81
C GLY A 374 -14.79 -24.76 -20.29
N LYS A 375 -13.68 -25.08 -20.95
CA LYS A 375 -13.36 -26.47 -21.35
C LYS A 375 -13.10 -27.38 -20.15
N GLU A 376 -12.43 -26.88 -19.12
CA GLU A 376 -12.13 -27.63 -17.89
C GLU A 376 -13.41 -28.15 -17.22
N VAL A 377 -14.47 -27.34 -17.22
CA VAL A 377 -15.79 -27.71 -16.65
C VAL A 377 -16.75 -28.33 -17.67
N GLY A 378 -16.32 -28.55 -18.92
CA GLY A 378 -17.10 -29.23 -19.94
C GLY A 378 -18.16 -28.39 -20.67
N LEU A 379 -18.00 -27.06 -20.69
CA LEU A 379 -18.90 -26.14 -21.41
C LEU A 379 -18.61 -26.12 -22.92
N GLN A 380 -19.64 -25.82 -23.71
CA GLN A 380 -19.46 -25.49 -25.13
C GLN A 380 -18.97 -24.04 -25.22
N CYS A 381 -17.74 -23.82 -25.69
CA CYS A 381 -17.13 -22.50 -25.73
C CYS A 381 -16.86 -22.04 -27.17
N GLN A 382 -17.12 -20.77 -27.45
CA GLN A 382 -16.73 -20.12 -28.70
C GLN A 382 -16.34 -18.66 -28.45
N SER A 383 -15.38 -18.15 -29.23
CA SER A 383 -15.12 -16.71 -29.32
C SER A 383 -15.80 -16.17 -30.57
N ILE A 384 -16.55 -15.07 -30.42
CA ILE A 384 -17.25 -14.37 -31.48
C ILE A 384 -16.59 -13.00 -31.64
N LYS A 385 -16.29 -12.61 -32.87
CA LYS A 385 -15.82 -11.26 -33.17
C LYS A 385 -17.02 -10.36 -33.46
N LEU A 386 -17.21 -9.32 -32.67
CA LEU A 386 -18.31 -8.35 -32.82
C LEU A 386 -17.99 -7.35 -33.94
N LYS A 387 -18.97 -6.51 -34.33
CA LYS A 387 -18.74 -5.53 -35.42
C LYS A 387 -17.81 -4.41 -34.97
N THR A 388 -17.74 -4.14 -33.66
CA THR A 388 -16.73 -3.28 -33.04
C THR A 388 -15.29 -3.76 -33.32
N GLY A 389 -15.11 -5.06 -33.54
CA GLY A 389 -13.81 -5.71 -33.71
C GLY A 389 -13.34 -6.46 -32.46
N ASP A 390 -14.01 -6.24 -31.32
CA ASP A 390 -13.65 -6.84 -30.04
C ASP A 390 -14.11 -8.30 -29.94
N PRO A 391 -13.35 -9.14 -29.22
CA PRO A 391 -13.74 -10.52 -28.97
C PRO A 391 -14.79 -10.60 -27.86
N MET A 392 -15.77 -11.46 -28.06
CA MET A 392 -16.76 -11.85 -27.08
C MET A 392 -16.62 -13.35 -26.81
N VAL A 393 -16.62 -13.78 -25.55
CA VAL A 393 -16.52 -15.21 -25.20
C VAL A 393 -17.91 -15.72 -24.84
N LEU A 394 -18.43 -16.65 -25.61
CA LEU A 394 -19.68 -17.35 -25.29
C LEU A 394 -19.37 -18.73 -24.74
N MET A 395 -19.84 -19.01 -23.53
CA MET A 395 -19.85 -20.35 -22.93
C MET A 395 -21.29 -20.79 -22.69
N LYS A 396 -21.61 -22.00 -23.13
CA LYS A 396 -22.95 -22.56 -23.07
C LYS A 396 -22.95 -23.87 -22.31
N TRP A 397 -23.81 -23.94 -21.30
CA TRP A 397 -24.25 -25.18 -20.67
C TRP A 397 -25.60 -25.57 -21.28
N GLU A 398 -25.67 -26.71 -21.97
CA GLU A 398 -26.94 -27.18 -22.55
C GLU A 398 -27.79 -27.89 -21.48
N GLY A 399 -28.98 -27.35 -21.22
CA GLY A 399 -29.94 -27.94 -20.29
C GLY A 399 -30.48 -29.28 -20.80
N LYS A 400 -31.05 -30.09 -19.90
CA LYS A 400 -31.69 -31.37 -20.25
C LYS A 400 -32.89 -31.20 -21.19
N ASP A 401 -33.53 -30.04 -21.14
CA ASP A 401 -34.62 -29.65 -22.03
C ASP A 401 -34.28 -28.32 -22.71
N PRO A 402 -33.73 -28.35 -23.93
CA PRO A 402 -33.37 -27.15 -24.69
C PRO A 402 -34.58 -26.30 -25.14
N SER A 403 -35.82 -26.77 -24.96
CA SER A 403 -37.03 -26.01 -25.33
C SER A 403 -37.36 -24.91 -24.32
N LEU A 404 -36.92 -25.08 -23.08
CA LEU A 404 -37.08 -24.11 -22.01
C LEU A 404 -36.24 -22.85 -22.24
N LYS A 405 -36.67 -21.77 -21.61
CA LYS A 405 -35.99 -20.48 -21.65
C LYS A 405 -34.66 -20.54 -20.91
N SER A 406 -33.60 -19.97 -21.49
CA SER A 406 -32.27 -19.94 -20.89
C SER A 406 -32.09 -18.77 -19.92
N LEU A 407 -31.12 -18.96 -19.01
CA LEU A 407 -30.57 -17.93 -18.15
C LEU A 407 -29.27 -17.41 -18.78
N LEU A 408 -29.15 -16.10 -18.97
CA LEU A 408 -27.89 -15.45 -19.35
C LEU A 408 -27.20 -14.96 -18.08
N LEU A 409 -25.95 -15.36 -17.89
CA LEU A 409 -25.04 -14.76 -16.92
C LEU A 409 -24.07 -13.91 -17.73
N ASN A 410 -24.14 -12.60 -17.52
CA ASN A 410 -23.34 -11.62 -18.24
C ASN A 410 -22.22 -11.08 -17.34
N SER A 411 -21.07 -10.83 -17.95
CA SER A 411 -19.91 -10.16 -17.35
C SER A 411 -19.14 -9.50 -18.48
N HIS A 412 -18.25 -8.57 -18.15
CA HIS A 412 -17.30 -8.05 -19.13
C HIS A 412 -15.84 -8.30 -18.73
N MET A 413 -14.94 -8.12 -19.70
CA MET A 413 -13.52 -8.40 -19.54
C MET A 413 -12.69 -7.13 -19.40
N ASP A 414 -13.15 -6.04 -19.99
CA ASP A 414 -12.47 -4.75 -20.03
C ASP A 414 -12.51 -4.01 -18.70
N VAL A 415 -11.53 -3.12 -18.51
CA VAL A 415 -11.40 -2.24 -17.35
C VAL A 415 -10.95 -0.85 -17.79
N VAL A 416 -11.37 0.21 -17.08
CA VAL A 416 -10.91 1.59 -17.34
C VAL A 416 -9.52 1.88 -16.71
N PRO A 417 -8.77 2.90 -17.18
CA PRO A 417 -7.54 3.36 -16.52
C PRO A 417 -7.85 4.22 -15.28
N GLU A 418 -6.96 4.25 -14.28
CA GLU A 418 -7.00 5.16 -13.12
C GLU A 418 -5.62 5.23 -12.45
N TYR A 419 -5.45 6.11 -11.47
CA TYR A 419 -4.27 6.17 -10.62
C TYR A 419 -4.21 5.01 -9.60
N TRP A 420 -3.02 4.41 -9.49
CA TRP A 420 -2.73 3.28 -8.61
C TRP A 420 -1.43 3.50 -7.84
N ASN A 421 -1.39 3.04 -6.60
CA ASN A 421 -0.18 3.10 -5.77
C ASN A 421 0.83 1.98 -6.09
N TRP A 422 0.41 0.94 -6.81
CA TRP A 422 1.21 -0.23 -7.22
C TRP A 422 0.68 -0.79 -8.55
N ASP A 423 1.26 -1.89 -9.05
CA ASP A 423 0.82 -2.49 -10.32
C ASP A 423 -0.65 -2.97 -10.26
N PRO A 424 -1.57 -2.35 -11.04
CA PRO A 424 -2.99 -2.71 -11.04
C PRO A 424 -3.29 -4.13 -11.52
N PHE A 425 -2.34 -4.82 -12.13
CA PHE A 425 -2.52 -6.18 -12.66
C PHE A 425 -1.65 -7.21 -11.93
N ALA A 426 -1.04 -6.88 -10.79
CA ALA A 426 -0.29 -7.88 -10.00
C ALA A 426 -1.20 -8.95 -9.38
N ALA A 427 -2.45 -8.58 -9.07
CA ALA A 427 -3.39 -9.38 -8.29
C ALA A 427 -2.77 -9.84 -6.96
N ASP A 428 -2.15 -8.90 -6.25
CA ASP A 428 -1.52 -9.16 -4.96
C ASP A 428 -2.60 -9.34 -3.90
N LYS A 429 -2.50 -10.43 -3.14
CA LYS A 429 -3.38 -10.72 -2.01
C LYS A 429 -2.69 -10.35 -0.72
N SER A 430 -3.29 -9.48 0.07
CA SER A 430 -2.78 -9.09 1.38
C SER A 430 -3.02 -10.16 2.44
N GLU A 431 -2.37 -10.05 3.59
CA GLU A 431 -2.55 -11.00 4.71
C GLU A 431 -3.98 -11.04 5.28
N ASP A 432 -4.76 -9.97 5.12
CA ASP A 432 -6.17 -9.87 5.48
C ASP A 432 -7.12 -10.37 4.37
N GLY A 433 -6.58 -10.93 3.30
CA GLY A 433 -7.35 -11.56 2.23
C GLY A 433 -7.85 -10.59 1.15
N ASN A 434 -7.48 -9.31 1.18
CA ASN A 434 -7.85 -8.36 0.12
C ASN A 434 -7.00 -8.61 -1.12
N ILE A 435 -7.65 -8.82 -2.26
CA ILE A 435 -7.02 -9.00 -3.56
C ILE A 435 -7.09 -7.67 -4.28
N TYR A 436 -5.95 -7.01 -4.44
CA TYR A 436 -5.84 -5.71 -5.09
C TYR A 436 -5.52 -5.89 -6.56
N ALA A 437 -6.45 -5.49 -7.43
CA ALA A 437 -6.27 -5.45 -8.86
C ALA A 437 -7.43 -4.72 -9.54
N ARG A 438 -7.18 -4.30 -10.77
CA ARG A 438 -8.21 -3.78 -11.66
C ARG A 438 -9.21 -4.85 -12.06
N GLY A 439 -10.49 -4.53 -11.90
CA GLY A 439 -11.61 -5.42 -12.14
C GLY A 439 -11.86 -6.44 -11.02
N ALA A 440 -11.33 -6.18 -9.83
CA ALA A 440 -11.61 -6.97 -8.64
C ALA A 440 -13.08 -6.84 -8.18
N GLN A 441 -13.75 -5.73 -8.48
CA GLN A 441 -15.18 -5.50 -8.31
C GLN A 441 -15.90 -5.41 -9.67
N ASP A 442 -15.26 -4.87 -10.71
CA ASP A 442 -15.91 -4.59 -12.01
C ASP A 442 -15.14 -5.10 -13.25
N MET A 443 -15.53 -6.23 -13.85
CA MET A 443 -16.47 -7.22 -13.33
C MET A 443 -15.86 -8.62 -13.33
N LYS A 444 -14.53 -8.72 -13.33
CA LYS A 444 -13.82 -10.00 -13.45
C LYS A 444 -14.11 -10.97 -12.31
N CYS A 445 -14.41 -10.47 -11.12
CA CYS A 445 -14.80 -11.32 -9.99
C CYS A 445 -16.06 -12.10 -10.29
N VAL A 446 -17.10 -11.40 -10.72
CA VAL A 446 -18.43 -11.95 -10.98
C VAL A 446 -18.33 -12.96 -12.14
N GLY A 447 -17.61 -12.59 -13.21
CA GLY A 447 -17.27 -13.47 -14.32
C GLY A 447 -16.66 -14.82 -13.91
N ILE A 448 -15.78 -14.85 -12.90
CA ILE A 448 -15.20 -16.10 -12.37
C ILE A 448 -16.17 -16.84 -11.46
N GLN A 449 -16.98 -16.12 -10.67
CA GLN A 449 -17.96 -16.72 -9.75
C GLN A 449 -19.01 -17.57 -10.47
N PHE A 450 -19.30 -17.31 -11.75
CA PHE A 450 -20.28 -18.08 -12.53
C PHE A 450 -19.80 -18.67 -13.86
N THR A 451 -18.66 -18.21 -14.39
CA THR A 451 -18.02 -18.63 -15.65
C THR A 451 -18.99 -19.08 -16.77
N SER A 452 -19.76 -18.10 -17.28
CA SER A 452 -20.42 -18.10 -18.60
C SER A 452 -20.47 -16.67 -19.20
N THR A 453 -20.95 -16.52 -20.45
CA THR A 453 -20.90 -15.37 -21.42
C THR A 453 -20.26 -14.03 -21.01
N PHE A 454 -19.35 -13.51 -21.85
CA PHE A 454 -18.56 -12.30 -21.60
C PHE A 454 -18.59 -11.28 -22.77
N THR A 455 -18.99 -10.03 -22.50
CA THR A 455 -19.07 -8.88 -23.45
C THR A 455 -18.10 -7.74 -23.09
N ASP A 456 -18.12 -6.63 -23.82
CA ASP A 456 -17.27 -5.43 -23.61
C ASP A 456 -18.16 -4.24 -23.20
N GLU A 457 -18.03 -3.77 -21.96
CA GLU A 457 -19.00 -2.86 -21.31
C GLU A 457 -18.42 -1.44 -21.11
N GLU A 458 -17.16 -1.31 -20.71
CA GLU A 458 -16.50 -0.04 -20.35
C GLU A 458 -16.27 0.90 -21.55
N CYS A 459 -16.51 0.38 -22.76
CA CYS A 459 -16.64 1.16 -23.99
C CYS A 459 -18.08 1.64 -24.28
N GLY A 460 -18.92 1.73 -23.25
CA GLY A 460 -20.31 2.18 -23.36
C GLY A 460 -21.26 1.09 -23.88
N GLY A 461 -20.95 -0.18 -23.64
CA GLY A 461 -21.74 -1.37 -23.95
C GLY A 461 -22.00 -1.61 -25.44
N SER A 462 -21.12 -1.11 -26.31
CA SER A 462 -21.18 -1.32 -27.76
C SER A 462 -21.16 -2.81 -28.11
N GLY A 463 -20.46 -3.63 -27.32
CA GLY A 463 -20.39 -5.07 -27.48
C GLY A 463 -21.76 -5.75 -27.33
N MET A 464 -22.46 -5.50 -26.21
CA MET A 464 -23.81 -6.06 -26.00
C MET A 464 -24.81 -5.50 -27.01
N GLN A 465 -24.73 -4.21 -27.34
CA GLN A 465 -25.57 -3.59 -28.37
C GLN A 465 -25.47 -4.32 -29.71
N ASP A 466 -24.27 -4.69 -30.14
CA ASP A 466 -24.06 -5.50 -31.33
C ASP A 466 -24.57 -6.93 -31.14
N PHE A 467 -24.28 -7.52 -29.98
CA PHE A 467 -24.57 -8.92 -29.70
C PHE A 467 -26.07 -9.24 -29.68
N VAL A 468 -26.93 -8.38 -29.12
CA VAL A 468 -28.38 -8.59 -29.10
C VAL A 468 -28.99 -8.71 -30.52
N THR A 469 -28.30 -8.21 -31.54
CA THR A 469 -28.70 -8.33 -32.95
C THR A 469 -28.10 -9.55 -33.67
N HIS A 470 -27.08 -10.18 -33.07
CA HIS A 470 -26.31 -11.28 -33.64
C HIS A 470 -27.10 -12.60 -33.62
N ASP A 471 -26.83 -13.48 -34.59
CA ASP A 471 -27.59 -14.74 -34.70
C ASP A 471 -27.34 -15.71 -33.54
N ALA A 472 -26.14 -15.66 -32.95
CA ALA A 472 -25.82 -16.44 -31.75
C ALA A 472 -26.71 -16.06 -30.55
N PHE A 473 -27.06 -14.77 -30.38
CA PHE A 473 -27.98 -14.34 -29.32
C PHE A 473 -29.39 -14.89 -29.53
N LYS A 474 -29.90 -14.84 -30.77
CA LYS A 474 -31.22 -15.39 -31.13
C LYS A 474 -31.33 -16.89 -30.83
N GLN A 475 -30.22 -17.62 -30.96
CA GLN A 475 -30.15 -19.06 -30.67
C GLN A 475 -30.14 -19.40 -29.18
N MET A 476 -29.94 -18.43 -28.29
CA MET A 476 -29.90 -18.67 -26.84
C MET A 476 -31.26 -19.03 -26.25
N ASN A 477 -32.37 -18.68 -26.91
CA ASN A 477 -33.72 -18.80 -26.34
C ASN A 477 -33.84 -18.11 -24.96
N LEU A 478 -33.31 -16.90 -24.84
CA LEU A 478 -33.20 -16.16 -23.58
C LEU A 478 -34.56 -15.98 -22.88
N GLY A 479 -34.58 -16.22 -21.57
CA GLY A 479 -35.68 -15.88 -20.66
C GLY A 479 -35.36 -14.72 -19.74
N PHE A 480 -34.18 -14.75 -19.11
CA PHE A 480 -33.78 -13.80 -18.07
C PHE A 480 -32.27 -13.60 -18.04
N GLY A 481 -31.82 -12.39 -17.73
CA GLY A 481 -30.40 -12.04 -17.59
C GLY A 481 -30.03 -11.66 -16.15
N LEU A 482 -28.84 -12.11 -15.73
CA LEU A 482 -28.09 -11.55 -14.61
C LEU A 482 -26.89 -10.81 -15.17
N ASP A 483 -26.66 -9.61 -14.65
CA ASP A 483 -25.63 -8.69 -15.12
C ASP A 483 -24.93 -7.98 -13.95
N GLU A 484 -24.07 -7.01 -14.26
CA GLU A 484 -23.30 -6.23 -13.30
C GLU A 484 -24.16 -5.59 -12.21
N GLY A 485 -23.75 -5.80 -10.97
CA GLY A 485 -24.20 -5.03 -9.81
C GLY A 485 -23.02 -4.48 -9.02
N LEU A 486 -23.32 -3.63 -8.05
CA LEU A 486 -22.34 -2.97 -7.19
C LEU A 486 -22.16 -3.64 -5.84
N ALA A 487 -20.97 -3.46 -5.27
CA ALA A 487 -20.72 -3.71 -3.86
C ALA A 487 -21.67 -2.90 -2.96
N ASN A 488 -21.96 -3.43 -1.78
CA ASN A 488 -22.73 -2.74 -0.76
C ASN A 488 -21.88 -2.60 0.52
N PRO A 489 -21.63 -1.38 1.02
CA PRO A 489 -20.89 -1.17 2.26
C PRO A 489 -21.59 -1.72 3.51
N LYS A 490 -22.90 -2.02 3.43
CA LYS A 490 -23.70 -2.60 4.51
C LYS A 490 -23.77 -4.12 4.35
N ASN A 491 -24.31 -4.78 5.37
CA ASN A 491 -24.55 -6.23 5.36
C ASN A 491 -25.80 -6.62 4.53
N LYS A 492 -25.84 -6.22 3.26
CA LYS A 492 -26.92 -6.49 2.29
C LYS A 492 -26.34 -6.68 0.89
N TYR A 493 -27.07 -7.31 -0.02
CA TYR A 493 -26.71 -7.28 -1.45
C TYR A 493 -27.67 -6.37 -2.21
N THR A 494 -27.12 -5.57 -3.12
CA THR A 494 -27.92 -4.65 -3.93
C THR A 494 -28.37 -5.34 -5.21
N VAL A 495 -29.65 -5.21 -5.55
CA VAL A 495 -30.23 -5.70 -6.81
C VAL A 495 -30.66 -4.50 -7.64
N PHE A 496 -30.12 -4.45 -8.85
CA PHE A 496 -30.37 -3.36 -9.78
C PHE A 496 -31.36 -3.77 -10.85
N TYR A 497 -32.58 -3.27 -10.74
CA TYR A 497 -33.67 -3.69 -11.64
C TYR A 497 -33.86 -2.74 -12.82
N GLY A 498 -33.12 -1.64 -12.89
CA GLY A 498 -33.22 -0.69 -13.99
C GLY A 498 -32.10 0.32 -14.01
N GLU A 499 -32.10 1.15 -15.05
CA GLU A 499 -31.16 2.25 -15.27
C GLU A 499 -31.88 3.52 -15.69
N ARG A 500 -31.29 4.67 -15.36
CA ARG A 500 -31.80 5.97 -15.81
C ARG A 500 -31.43 6.22 -17.27
N GLY A 501 -32.37 6.78 -18.02
CA GLY A 501 -32.15 7.17 -19.41
C GLY A 501 -31.16 8.32 -19.52
N ILE A 502 -30.10 8.16 -20.31
CA ILE A 502 -29.08 9.21 -20.51
C ILE A 502 -29.52 10.12 -21.66
N SER A 503 -29.51 11.44 -21.42
CA SER A 503 -29.92 12.44 -22.40
C SER A 503 -29.03 13.68 -22.34
N ALA A 504 -28.66 14.22 -23.50
CA ALA A 504 -27.91 15.47 -23.62
C ALA A 504 -28.70 16.48 -24.43
N LEU A 505 -29.21 17.52 -23.75
CA LEU A 505 -30.02 18.59 -24.32
C LEU A 505 -29.13 19.79 -24.66
N GLU A 506 -29.12 20.20 -25.93
CA GLU A 506 -28.48 21.44 -26.38
C GLU A 506 -29.57 22.47 -26.72
N VAL A 507 -29.52 23.65 -26.09
CA VAL A 507 -30.42 24.78 -26.35
C VAL A 507 -29.61 25.92 -26.96
N LYS A 508 -30.09 26.45 -28.09
CA LYS A 508 -29.50 27.56 -28.85
C LYS A 508 -30.45 28.75 -28.85
N CYS A 509 -29.98 29.88 -28.36
CA CYS A 509 -30.70 31.15 -28.34
C CYS A 509 -30.11 32.11 -29.37
N LYS A 510 -30.97 32.75 -30.16
CA LYS A 510 -30.63 33.89 -31.03
C LYS A 510 -31.36 35.14 -30.57
N GLY A 511 -30.72 36.29 -30.69
CA GLY A 511 -31.27 37.55 -30.17
C GLY A 511 -30.61 38.78 -30.78
N SER A 512 -31.12 39.94 -30.39
CA SER A 512 -30.61 41.22 -30.84
C SER A 512 -29.19 41.46 -30.31
N THR A 513 -28.29 41.95 -31.18
CA THR A 513 -26.91 42.31 -30.85
C THR A 513 -26.68 43.82 -30.95
N GLY A 514 -25.67 44.32 -30.25
CA GLY A 514 -25.23 45.71 -30.37
C GLY A 514 -24.28 46.14 -29.25
N HIS A 515 -23.95 47.43 -29.21
CA HIS A 515 -23.02 47.98 -28.23
C HIS A 515 -23.62 47.95 -26.82
N GLY A 516 -22.84 47.50 -25.82
CA GLY A 516 -23.25 47.30 -24.43
C GLY A 516 -23.69 48.56 -23.67
N SER A 517 -23.56 49.74 -24.28
CA SER A 517 -24.06 51.01 -23.74
C SER A 517 -25.52 51.32 -24.09
N ARG A 518 -26.21 50.40 -24.80
CA ARG A 518 -27.60 50.56 -25.23
C ARG A 518 -28.50 49.59 -24.47
N PHE A 519 -29.75 49.99 -24.21
CA PHE A 519 -30.80 49.09 -23.74
C PHE A 519 -31.35 48.30 -24.94
N ILE A 520 -30.73 47.15 -25.21
CA ILE A 520 -31.12 46.26 -26.30
C ILE A 520 -32.18 45.31 -25.77
N GLU A 521 -33.31 45.20 -26.45
CA GLU A 521 -34.38 44.25 -26.12
C GLU A 521 -34.22 42.94 -26.91
N ASN A 522 -34.88 41.87 -26.45
CA ASN A 522 -34.87 40.56 -27.10
C ASN A 522 -33.45 39.95 -27.16
N THR A 523 -32.69 40.12 -26.07
CA THR A 523 -31.30 39.67 -25.99
C THR A 523 -31.22 38.17 -25.75
N VAL A 524 -30.11 37.57 -26.16
CA VAL A 524 -29.86 36.15 -25.91
C VAL A 524 -29.73 35.82 -24.42
N ILE A 525 -29.25 36.77 -23.60
CA ILE A 525 -29.04 36.54 -22.16
C ILE A 525 -30.37 36.48 -21.40
N GLU A 526 -31.34 37.32 -21.74
CA GLU A 526 -32.69 37.26 -21.15
C GLU A 526 -33.39 35.92 -21.47
N LYS A 527 -33.26 35.45 -22.72
CA LYS A 527 -33.79 34.16 -23.14
C LYS A 527 -33.10 33.01 -22.42
N MET A 528 -31.77 33.04 -22.38
CA MET A 528 -30.98 32.01 -21.72
C MET A 528 -31.26 31.96 -20.22
N GLN A 529 -31.43 33.11 -19.56
CA GLN A 529 -31.84 33.20 -18.17
C GLN A 529 -33.17 32.48 -17.93
N LYS A 530 -34.18 32.67 -18.78
CA LYS A 530 -35.48 31.99 -18.66
C LYS A 530 -35.37 30.47 -18.82
N ILE A 531 -34.56 29.99 -19.78
CA ILE A 531 -34.30 28.55 -19.97
C ILE A 531 -33.63 27.97 -18.73
N ILE A 532 -32.53 28.57 -18.27
CA ILE A 532 -31.78 28.10 -17.09
C ILE A 532 -32.68 28.11 -15.86
N THR A 533 -33.48 29.15 -15.67
CA THR A 533 -34.42 29.24 -14.54
C THR A 533 -35.44 28.11 -14.57
N SER A 534 -36.03 27.82 -15.73
CA SER A 534 -37.02 26.74 -15.87
C SER A 534 -36.40 25.35 -15.66
N ALA A 535 -35.19 25.15 -16.19
CA ALA A 535 -34.45 23.91 -16.04
C ALA A 535 -34.02 23.66 -14.58
N LEU A 536 -33.57 24.69 -13.87
CA LEU A 536 -33.23 24.62 -12.45
C LEU A 536 -34.48 24.42 -11.57
N ALA A 537 -35.61 25.05 -11.92
CA ALA A 537 -36.87 24.81 -11.22
C ALA A 537 -37.34 23.35 -11.37
N PHE A 538 -37.17 22.75 -12.56
CA PHE A 538 -37.42 21.34 -12.77
C PHE A 538 -36.50 20.46 -11.91
N ARG A 539 -35.19 20.72 -11.91
CA ARG A 539 -34.23 20.02 -11.04
C ARG A 539 -34.65 20.07 -9.57
N GLU A 540 -35.00 21.26 -9.09
CA GLU A 540 -35.42 21.44 -7.70
C GLU A 540 -36.72 20.69 -7.39
N SER A 541 -37.66 20.64 -8.34
CA SER A 541 -38.90 19.87 -8.18
C SER A 541 -38.65 18.36 -8.04
N GLU A 542 -37.71 17.80 -8.81
CA GLU A 542 -37.34 16.38 -8.69
C GLU A 542 -36.57 16.10 -7.39
N LYS A 543 -35.71 17.03 -6.94
CA LYS A 543 -35.05 16.93 -5.64
C LYS A 543 -36.06 16.92 -4.48
N GLN A 544 -37.03 17.83 -4.51
CA GLN A 544 -38.10 17.88 -3.51
C GLN A 544 -38.98 16.63 -3.55
N ARG A 545 -39.26 16.09 -4.74
CA ARG A 545 -39.97 14.83 -4.90
C ARG A 545 -39.21 13.68 -4.24
N MET A 546 -37.90 13.59 -4.46
CA MET A 546 -37.03 12.59 -3.84
C MET A 546 -37.13 12.61 -2.31
N GLU A 547 -36.99 13.81 -1.71
CA GLU A 547 -37.06 14.00 -0.26
C GLU A 547 -38.48 13.71 0.30
N ARG A 548 -39.52 14.19 -0.38
CA ARG A 548 -40.92 14.06 0.06
C ARG A 548 -41.43 12.63 0.02
N GLU A 549 -41.07 11.88 -1.02
CA GLU A 549 -41.52 10.50 -1.25
C GLU A 549 -40.51 9.48 -0.70
N ASN A 550 -39.42 9.93 -0.08
CA ASN A 550 -38.33 9.09 0.45
C ASN A 550 -37.79 8.13 -0.61
N LEU A 551 -37.60 8.66 -1.83
CA LEU A 551 -37.08 7.93 -2.97
C LEU A 551 -35.56 7.95 -2.99
N LYS A 552 -34.94 7.01 -3.69
CA LYS A 552 -33.50 7.02 -3.96
C LYS A 552 -33.19 7.87 -5.18
N LEU A 553 -31.91 8.20 -5.38
CA LEU A 553 -31.46 9.04 -6.49
C LEU A 553 -31.82 8.46 -7.88
N GLY A 554 -31.86 7.14 -8.01
CA GLY A 554 -32.23 6.44 -9.25
C GLY A 554 -33.70 6.58 -9.63
N ASP A 555 -34.58 6.88 -8.66
CA ASP A 555 -36.04 6.97 -8.85
C ASP A 555 -36.50 8.35 -9.34
N VAL A 556 -35.58 9.34 -9.35
CA VAL A 556 -35.85 10.71 -9.78
C VAL A 556 -34.94 11.13 -10.93
N SER A 557 -35.44 12.08 -11.72
CA SER A 557 -34.71 12.62 -12.86
C SER A 557 -33.78 13.74 -12.40
N THR A 558 -32.56 13.77 -12.92
CA THR A 558 -31.60 14.85 -12.63
C THR A 558 -31.31 15.65 -13.88
N LEU A 559 -31.14 16.96 -13.74
CA LEU A 559 -30.73 17.87 -14.81
C LEU A 559 -29.62 18.79 -14.32
N ASN A 560 -28.48 18.81 -15.02
CA ASN A 560 -27.32 19.65 -14.73
C ASN A 560 -26.95 20.50 -15.96
N LEU A 561 -26.74 21.81 -15.80
CA LEU A 561 -26.12 22.65 -16.83
C LEU A 561 -24.62 22.35 -16.85
N THR A 562 -24.13 21.75 -17.94
CA THR A 562 -22.73 21.29 -18.05
C THR A 562 -21.88 22.22 -18.91
N MET A 563 -22.47 22.92 -19.89
CA MET A 563 -21.76 23.89 -20.72
C MET A 563 -22.63 25.11 -21.00
N ILE A 564 -22.01 26.29 -21.02
CA ILE A 564 -22.63 27.53 -21.52
C ILE A 564 -21.60 28.29 -22.35
N GLU A 565 -21.98 28.70 -23.55
CA GLU A 565 -21.08 29.39 -24.46
C GLU A 565 -21.79 30.56 -25.14
N GLY A 566 -21.01 31.63 -25.34
CA GLY A 566 -21.39 32.80 -26.10
C GLY A 566 -20.67 34.05 -25.59
N GLY A 567 -20.91 35.18 -26.26
CA GLY A 567 -20.13 36.40 -26.07
C GLY A 567 -19.08 36.56 -27.17
N VAL A 568 -18.73 37.81 -27.46
CA VAL A 568 -17.75 38.17 -28.50
C VAL A 568 -16.67 39.09 -27.91
N GLN A 569 -17.11 40.17 -27.26
CA GLN A 569 -16.24 41.18 -26.64
C GLN A 569 -16.96 41.80 -25.44
N TYR A 570 -16.21 42.36 -24.48
CA TYR A 570 -16.73 42.94 -23.23
C TYR A 570 -17.77 44.06 -23.43
N ASN A 571 -17.82 44.72 -24.60
CA ASN A 571 -18.75 45.80 -24.91
C ASN A 571 -19.77 45.45 -26.01
N VAL A 572 -19.96 44.16 -26.32
CA VAL A 572 -20.91 43.70 -27.35
C VAL A 572 -21.90 42.71 -26.76
N VAL A 573 -23.20 43.02 -26.88
CA VAL A 573 -24.29 42.09 -26.55
C VAL A 573 -24.28 40.95 -27.58
N PRO A 574 -24.17 39.67 -27.17
CA PRO A 574 -24.04 38.57 -28.11
C PRO A 574 -25.30 38.35 -28.98
N ALA A 575 -25.08 37.92 -30.23
CA ALA A 575 -26.15 37.56 -31.16
C ALA A 575 -26.65 36.11 -30.95
N GLU A 576 -25.79 35.25 -30.40
CA GLU A 576 -26.09 33.85 -30.12
C GLU A 576 -25.47 33.38 -28.80
N MET A 577 -26.13 32.43 -28.16
CA MET A 577 -25.62 31.66 -27.02
C MET A 577 -26.12 30.23 -27.12
N ARG A 578 -25.32 29.28 -26.62
CA ARG A 578 -25.74 27.89 -26.44
C ARG A 578 -25.53 27.41 -25.01
N ALA A 579 -26.40 26.53 -24.56
CA ALA A 579 -26.28 25.84 -23.27
C ALA A 579 -26.51 24.34 -23.48
N ILE A 580 -25.73 23.51 -22.79
CA ILE A 580 -25.86 22.05 -22.81
C ILE A 580 -26.19 21.57 -21.41
N PHE A 581 -27.21 20.71 -21.33
CA PHE A 581 -27.67 20.09 -20.09
C PHE A 581 -27.52 18.57 -20.17
N ASP A 582 -26.91 17.97 -19.14
CA ASP A 582 -26.94 16.52 -18.90
C ASP A 582 -28.21 16.19 -18.13
N ILE A 583 -29.01 15.25 -18.66
CA ILE A 583 -30.28 14.83 -18.08
C ILE A 583 -30.23 13.31 -17.89
N ARG A 584 -30.49 12.86 -16.67
CA ARG A 584 -30.72 11.45 -16.32
C ARG A 584 -32.20 11.27 -16.04
N LEU A 585 -32.89 10.48 -16.86
CA LEU A 585 -34.34 10.30 -16.82
C LEU A 585 -34.70 9.07 -15.98
N SER A 586 -35.55 9.29 -14.98
CA SER A 586 -36.20 8.20 -14.22
C SER A 586 -37.37 7.59 -15.00
N GLU A 587 -37.89 6.45 -14.55
CA GLU A 587 -39.11 5.82 -15.11
C GLU A 587 -40.32 6.76 -15.02
N GLY A 588 -40.37 7.64 -14.01
CA GLY A 588 -41.49 8.55 -13.77
C GLY A 588 -41.64 9.69 -14.79
N LEU A 589 -40.70 9.85 -15.73
CA LEU A 589 -40.75 10.90 -16.75
C LEU A 589 -40.48 10.33 -18.14
N SER A 590 -41.53 10.25 -18.96
CA SER A 590 -41.42 9.76 -20.34
C SER A 590 -40.66 10.74 -21.24
N ARG A 591 -40.11 10.22 -22.34
CA ARG A 591 -39.48 11.01 -23.40
C ARG A 591 -40.39 12.12 -23.91
N GLU A 592 -41.67 11.80 -24.14
CA GLU A 592 -42.65 12.76 -24.64
C GLU A 592 -42.93 13.89 -23.65
N GLU A 593 -42.99 13.59 -22.36
CA GLU A 593 -43.19 14.59 -21.31
C GLU A 593 -41.98 15.51 -21.16
N LEU A 594 -40.76 14.97 -21.24
CA LEU A 594 -39.55 15.78 -21.25
C LEU A 594 -39.54 16.72 -22.45
N LEU A 595 -39.83 16.20 -23.66
CA LEU A 595 -39.90 17.02 -24.87
C LEU A 595 -40.94 18.14 -24.73
N LYS A 596 -42.13 17.85 -24.18
CA LYS A 596 -43.16 18.86 -23.89
C LYS A 596 -42.69 19.92 -22.89
N LYS A 597 -41.97 19.52 -21.83
CA LYS A 597 -41.41 20.47 -20.84
C LYS A 597 -40.38 21.40 -21.49
N VAL A 598 -39.41 20.84 -22.23
CA VAL A 598 -38.35 21.60 -22.89
C VAL A 598 -38.92 22.53 -23.96
N ASP A 599 -39.89 22.06 -24.75
CA ASP A 599 -40.62 22.89 -25.73
C ASP A 599 -41.36 24.05 -25.05
N GLY A 600 -42.00 23.78 -23.90
CA GLY A 600 -42.61 24.83 -23.06
C GLY A 600 -41.59 25.87 -22.61
N TRP A 601 -40.43 25.45 -22.10
CA TRP A 601 -39.35 26.36 -21.68
C TRP A 601 -38.86 27.24 -22.86
N CYS A 602 -38.72 26.65 -24.05
CA CYS A 602 -38.30 27.37 -25.25
C CYS A 602 -39.34 28.41 -25.71
N LYS A 603 -40.63 28.06 -25.65
CA LYS A 603 -41.73 28.98 -25.97
C LYS A 603 -41.81 30.16 -24.99
N ASP A 604 -41.65 29.90 -23.70
CA ASP A 604 -41.65 30.94 -22.65
C ASP A 604 -40.43 31.87 -22.74
N ALA A 605 -39.30 31.34 -23.22
CA ALA A 605 -38.09 32.11 -23.46
C ALA A 605 -38.28 33.14 -24.58
N GLY A 606 -39.02 32.79 -25.64
CA GLY A 606 -39.41 33.66 -26.75
C GLY A 606 -38.90 33.19 -28.11
N GLU A 607 -39.17 33.95 -29.17
CA GLU A 607 -38.78 33.59 -30.53
C GLU A 607 -37.25 33.42 -30.70
N GLY A 608 -36.81 32.53 -31.58
CA GLY A 608 -35.39 32.31 -31.86
C GLY A 608 -34.65 31.45 -30.83
N VAL A 609 -35.38 30.73 -29.96
CA VAL A 609 -34.85 29.67 -29.10
C VAL A 609 -35.19 28.32 -29.72
N ASN A 610 -34.17 27.50 -29.97
CA ASN A 610 -34.32 26.15 -30.50
C ASN A 610 -33.57 25.17 -29.59
N PHE A 611 -33.98 23.91 -29.60
CA PHE A 611 -33.29 22.86 -28.88
C PHE A 611 -33.13 21.61 -29.73
N GLU A 612 -32.13 20.80 -29.38
CA GLU A 612 -31.89 19.48 -29.94
C GLU A 612 -31.36 18.56 -28.84
N PHE A 613 -31.64 17.27 -28.95
CA PHE A 613 -31.02 16.25 -28.11
C PHE A 613 -29.93 15.54 -28.92
N LYS A 614 -28.70 15.49 -28.40
CA LYS A 614 -27.63 14.70 -29.03
C LYS A 614 -27.91 13.21 -28.92
N TYR A 615 -28.46 12.81 -27.79
CA TYR A 615 -29.06 11.50 -27.53
C TYR A 615 -30.16 11.68 -26.49
N LEU A 616 -31.17 10.82 -26.55
CA LEU A 616 -32.37 10.86 -25.71
C LEU A 616 -32.83 9.43 -25.47
N ASN A 617 -32.22 8.80 -24.47
CA ASN A 617 -32.50 7.41 -24.12
C ASN A 617 -33.54 7.35 -23.00
N GLU A 618 -34.45 6.38 -23.09
CA GLU A 618 -35.45 6.12 -22.04
C GLU A 618 -34.85 5.31 -20.89
N SER A 619 -35.47 5.39 -19.72
CA SER A 619 -35.18 4.48 -18.63
C SER A 619 -35.60 3.06 -19.02
N THR A 620 -34.77 2.08 -18.68
CA THR A 620 -35.07 0.67 -18.90
C THR A 620 -35.19 -0.01 -17.56
N ILE A 621 -36.32 -0.66 -17.31
CA ILE A 621 -36.62 -1.28 -16.01
C ILE A 621 -37.20 -2.69 -16.20
N THR A 622 -36.79 -3.60 -15.31
CA THR A 622 -37.39 -4.91 -15.12
C THR A 622 -38.41 -4.80 -14.00
N LYS A 623 -39.69 -5.05 -14.30
CA LYS A 623 -40.75 -5.00 -13.30
C LYS A 623 -40.65 -6.20 -12.35
N LEU A 624 -40.07 -5.96 -11.18
CA LEU A 624 -39.94 -6.97 -10.13
C LEU A 624 -41.31 -7.22 -9.48
N SER A 625 -41.90 -8.36 -9.80
CA SER A 625 -43.16 -8.79 -9.21
C SER A 625 -43.19 -10.32 -9.15
N LYS A 626 -44.03 -10.89 -8.28
CA LYS A 626 -44.23 -12.35 -8.22
C LYS A 626 -44.77 -12.94 -9.54
N ASN A 627 -45.26 -12.10 -10.46
CA ASN A 627 -45.68 -12.53 -11.80
C ASN A 627 -44.49 -12.75 -12.76
N LEU A 628 -43.30 -12.22 -12.45
CA LEU A 628 -42.06 -12.51 -13.18
C LEU A 628 -41.42 -13.75 -12.55
N PRO A 629 -41.47 -14.94 -13.20
CA PRO A 629 -41.12 -16.19 -12.52
C PRO A 629 -39.66 -16.24 -12.04
N TRP A 630 -38.72 -15.66 -12.79
CA TRP A 630 -37.33 -15.54 -12.36
C TRP A 630 -37.16 -14.66 -11.12
N TRP A 631 -37.90 -13.55 -11.02
CA TRP A 631 -37.86 -12.72 -9.81
C TRP A 631 -38.47 -13.45 -8.61
N ALA A 632 -39.61 -14.12 -8.79
CA ALA A 632 -40.23 -14.89 -7.72
C ALA A 632 -39.27 -15.96 -7.18
N VAL A 633 -38.60 -16.70 -8.06
CA VAL A 633 -37.60 -17.71 -7.67
C VAL A 633 -36.36 -17.08 -7.04
N PHE A 634 -35.86 -15.97 -7.59
CA PHE A 634 -34.73 -15.23 -7.01
C PHE A 634 -35.00 -14.81 -5.57
N GLU A 635 -36.14 -14.14 -5.35
CA GLU A 635 -36.58 -13.66 -4.04
C GLU A 635 -36.79 -14.83 -3.06
N ASP A 636 -37.46 -15.90 -3.50
CA ASP A 636 -37.69 -17.09 -2.65
C ASP A 636 -36.38 -17.80 -2.25
N VAL A 637 -35.34 -17.81 -3.11
CA VAL A 637 -34.01 -18.34 -2.76
C VAL A 637 -33.32 -17.43 -1.75
N CYS A 638 -33.34 -16.12 -1.99
CA CYS A 638 -32.76 -15.16 -1.05
C CYS A 638 -33.41 -15.22 0.33
N GLU A 639 -34.73 -15.34 0.41
CA GLU A 639 -35.45 -15.52 1.69
C GLU A 639 -35.02 -16.80 2.42
N LYS A 640 -34.87 -17.93 1.70
CA LYS A 640 -34.45 -19.21 2.29
C LYS A 640 -33.02 -19.20 2.82
N GLU A 641 -32.12 -18.57 2.08
CA GLU A 641 -30.70 -18.42 2.45
C GLU A 641 -30.47 -17.27 3.43
N ASN A 642 -31.55 -16.61 3.89
CA ASN A 642 -31.51 -15.48 4.81
C ASN A 642 -30.63 -14.33 4.29
N ILE A 643 -30.77 -14.05 2.99
CA ILE A 643 -30.07 -13.01 2.25
C ILE A 643 -30.91 -11.74 2.24
N ASP A 644 -30.38 -10.69 2.86
CA ASP A 644 -30.99 -9.35 2.84
C ASP A 644 -30.70 -8.63 1.51
N LEU A 645 -31.77 -8.27 0.81
CA LEU A 645 -31.71 -7.54 -0.45
C LEU A 645 -31.98 -6.04 -0.27
N GLU A 646 -31.33 -5.24 -1.12
CA GLU A 646 -31.59 -3.82 -1.29
C GLU A 646 -31.89 -3.54 -2.76
N LEU A 647 -33.12 -3.15 -3.08
CA LEU A 647 -33.51 -2.83 -4.46
C LEU A 647 -33.10 -1.40 -4.81
N GLU A 648 -32.57 -1.23 -6.02
CA GLU A 648 -32.12 0.08 -6.50
C GLU A 648 -32.19 0.18 -8.04
N VAL A 649 -32.33 1.41 -8.54
CA VAL A 649 -32.08 1.72 -9.96
C VAL A 649 -30.61 2.11 -10.08
N PHE A 650 -29.89 1.45 -10.98
CA PHE A 650 -28.45 1.61 -11.16
C PHE A 650 -28.11 3.08 -11.45
N PRO A 651 -27.12 3.67 -10.75
CA PRO A 651 -26.82 5.09 -10.88
C PRO A 651 -26.12 5.44 -12.20
N ALA A 652 -25.40 4.47 -12.78
CA ALA A 652 -24.70 4.56 -14.05
C ALA A 652 -25.45 3.76 -15.14
N ALA A 653 -24.75 3.15 -16.10
CA ALA A 653 -25.36 2.36 -17.16
C ALA A 653 -24.61 1.03 -17.30
N THR A 654 -25.32 -0.06 -17.58
CA THR A 654 -24.77 -1.41 -17.76
C THR A 654 -25.28 -2.05 -19.05
N ASP A 655 -24.77 -3.21 -19.44
CA ASP A 655 -25.24 -3.98 -20.59
C ASP A 655 -26.74 -4.36 -20.51
N SER A 656 -27.28 -4.45 -19.29
CA SER A 656 -28.69 -4.76 -19.03
C SER A 656 -29.66 -3.87 -19.78
N ARG A 657 -29.31 -2.61 -20.07
CA ARG A 657 -30.17 -1.71 -20.86
C ARG A 657 -30.49 -2.27 -22.23
N PHE A 658 -29.54 -2.91 -22.90
CA PHE A 658 -29.74 -3.45 -24.25
C PHE A 658 -30.59 -4.71 -24.22
N LEU A 659 -30.44 -5.56 -23.18
CA LEU A 659 -31.30 -6.72 -22.96
C LEU A 659 -32.75 -6.29 -22.68
N ARG A 660 -32.94 -5.30 -21.80
CA ARG A 660 -34.27 -4.74 -21.48
C ARG A 660 -34.91 -4.08 -22.71
N GLN A 661 -34.14 -3.33 -23.51
CA GLN A 661 -34.62 -2.75 -24.78
C GLN A 661 -35.01 -3.82 -25.81
N ALA A 662 -34.31 -4.96 -25.83
CA ALA A 662 -34.67 -6.10 -26.65
C ALA A 662 -35.88 -6.89 -26.11
N GLY A 663 -36.44 -6.49 -24.96
CA GLY A 663 -37.64 -7.06 -24.36
C GLY A 663 -37.38 -8.21 -23.39
N TYR A 664 -36.14 -8.42 -22.95
CA TYR A 664 -35.78 -9.47 -22.00
C TYR A 664 -35.62 -8.89 -20.58
N PRO A 665 -36.25 -9.48 -19.57
CA PRO A 665 -36.05 -9.06 -18.18
C PRO A 665 -34.60 -9.35 -17.74
N CYS A 666 -33.97 -8.37 -17.12
CA CYS A 666 -32.59 -8.44 -16.65
C CYS A 666 -32.40 -7.67 -15.34
N ILE A 667 -31.61 -8.21 -14.41
CA ILE A 667 -31.22 -7.52 -13.17
C ILE A 667 -29.70 -7.52 -13.04
N GLY A 668 -29.16 -6.41 -12.53
CA GLY A 668 -27.79 -6.32 -12.08
C GLY A 668 -27.65 -6.88 -10.67
N PHE A 669 -26.76 -7.83 -10.45
CA PHE A 669 -26.57 -8.45 -9.15
C PHE A 669 -25.15 -9.00 -9.00
N SER A 670 -24.38 -8.41 -8.08
CA SER A 670 -23.07 -8.88 -7.66
C SER A 670 -23.09 -9.12 -6.14
N PRO A 671 -22.84 -10.34 -5.64
CA PRO A 671 -22.96 -10.69 -4.22
C PRO A 671 -21.76 -10.21 -3.41
N MET A 672 -21.59 -8.90 -3.31
CA MET A 672 -20.53 -8.22 -2.56
C MET A 672 -21.12 -7.34 -1.45
N LYS A 673 -21.24 -7.88 -0.23
CA LYS A 673 -21.69 -7.13 0.96
C LYS A 673 -20.52 -6.75 1.85
N ASN A 674 -20.74 -5.83 2.79
CA ASN A 674 -19.70 -5.32 3.71
C ASN A 674 -18.43 -4.83 2.97
N THR A 675 -18.60 -4.37 1.73
CA THR A 675 -17.50 -4.03 0.83
C THR A 675 -17.68 -2.60 0.34
N PRO A 676 -16.65 -1.73 0.44
CA PRO A 676 -16.75 -0.38 -0.11
C PRO A 676 -16.90 -0.44 -1.64
N ILE A 677 -17.65 0.51 -2.20
CA ILE A 677 -17.82 0.65 -3.64
C ILE A 677 -16.54 1.30 -4.18
N LEU A 678 -15.70 0.52 -4.87
CA LEU A 678 -14.40 0.96 -5.38
C LEU A 678 -14.23 0.70 -6.89
N LEU A 679 -15.30 0.29 -7.58
CA LEU A 679 -15.27 0.21 -9.04
C LEU A 679 -14.86 1.57 -9.62
N HIS A 680 -13.94 1.52 -10.58
CA HIS A 680 -13.33 2.69 -11.22
C HIS A 680 -12.52 3.60 -10.29
N ASP A 681 -12.41 3.29 -8.99
CA ASP A 681 -11.66 4.08 -7.99
C ASP A 681 -10.20 3.59 -7.86
N HIS A 682 -9.42 4.32 -7.06
CA HIS A 682 -8.04 4.00 -6.74
C HIS A 682 -7.94 2.74 -5.88
N ASN A 683 -6.97 1.87 -6.21
CA ASN A 683 -6.64 0.69 -5.39
C ASN A 683 -7.82 -0.24 -5.11
N GLU A 684 -8.66 -0.43 -6.13
CA GLU A 684 -9.76 -1.38 -6.15
C GLU A 684 -9.35 -2.74 -5.58
N PHE A 685 -10.20 -3.30 -4.72
CA PHE A 685 -9.98 -4.62 -4.15
C PHE A 685 -11.28 -5.35 -3.86
N LEU A 686 -11.17 -6.67 -3.77
CA LEU A 686 -12.20 -7.54 -3.23
C LEU A 686 -11.57 -8.53 -2.24
N ASN A 687 -12.19 -8.71 -1.09
CA ASN A 687 -11.73 -9.68 -0.10
C ASN A 687 -12.05 -11.11 -0.53
N GLU A 688 -11.11 -12.04 -0.35
CA GLU A 688 -11.28 -13.44 -0.75
C GLU A 688 -12.47 -14.12 -0.07
N GLU A 689 -12.77 -13.78 1.19
CA GLU A 689 -13.93 -14.34 1.89
C GLU A 689 -15.25 -13.87 1.28
N VAL A 690 -15.32 -12.59 0.88
CA VAL A 690 -16.49 -12.01 0.18
C VAL A 690 -16.63 -12.63 -1.21
N PHE A 691 -15.53 -12.78 -1.94
CA PHE A 691 -15.52 -13.45 -3.23
C PHE A 691 -16.03 -14.89 -3.14
N LEU A 692 -15.55 -15.67 -2.16
CA LEU A 692 -15.96 -17.06 -1.93
C LEU A 692 -17.40 -17.17 -1.42
N GLU A 693 -17.86 -16.22 -0.58
CA GLU A 693 -19.26 -16.15 -0.17
C GLU A 693 -20.17 -15.88 -1.38
N GLY A 694 -19.75 -15.02 -2.29
CA GLY A 694 -20.47 -14.75 -3.55
C GLY A 694 -20.66 -15.99 -4.42
N ILE A 695 -19.66 -16.89 -4.48
CA ILE A 695 -19.79 -18.19 -5.17
C ILE A 695 -20.95 -19.00 -4.57
N LYS A 696 -21.03 -19.10 -3.24
CA LYS A 696 -22.10 -19.86 -2.56
C LYS A 696 -23.50 -19.29 -2.83
N VAL A 697 -23.60 -17.97 -2.94
CA VAL A 697 -24.85 -17.29 -3.32
C VAL A 697 -25.27 -17.72 -4.73
N TYR A 698 -24.35 -17.74 -5.70
CA TYR A 698 -24.64 -18.20 -7.05
C TYR A 698 -24.89 -19.71 -7.16
N GLU A 699 -24.20 -20.54 -6.37
CA GLU A 699 -24.48 -21.98 -6.28
C GLU A 699 -25.93 -22.27 -5.84
N SER A 700 -26.54 -21.36 -5.09
CA SER A 700 -27.94 -21.44 -4.68
C SER A 700 -28.89 -20.89 -5.75
N LEU A 701 -28.54 -19.76 -6.36
CA LEU A 701 -29.38 -19.06 -7.34
C LEU A 701 -29.42 -19.72 -8.72
N ILE A 702 -28.26 -20.06 -9.30
CA ILE A 702 -28.18 -20.51 -10.70
C ILE A 702 -28.99 -21.79 -10.93
N PRO A 703 -28.90 -22.84 -10.07
CA PRO A 703 -29.72 -24.03 -10.25
C PRO A 703 -31.23 -23.73 -10.15
N ALA A 704 -31.64 -22.82 -9.27
CA ALA A 704 -33.05 -22.46 -9.13
C ALA A 704 -33.56 -21.68 -10.35
N LEU A 705 -32.81 -20.68 -10.81
CA LEU A 705 -33.15 -19.83 -11.94
C LEU A 705 -33.08 -20.58 -13.29
N GLY A 706 -32.19 -21.56 -13.40
CA GLY A 706 -32.04 -22.39 -14.60
C GLY A 706 -33.09 -23.50 -14.75
N ASN A 707 -33.89 -23.80 -13.72
CA ASN A 707 -34.87 -24.89 -13.72
C ASN A 707 -36.33 -24.39 -13.56
N ILE A 708 -36.63 -23.20 -14.07
CA ILE A 708 -38.00 -22.68 -14.07
C ILE A 708 -38.83 -23.43 -15.13
N PRO A 709 -39.99 -24.02 -14.75
CA PRO A 709 -40.82 -24.77 -15.69
C PRO A 709 -41.39 -23.87 -16.79
N GLU A 710 -41.85 -24.50 -17.88
CA GLU A 710 -42.42 -23.80 -19.03
C GLU A 710 -43.54 -22.85 -18.59
N ILE A 711 -43.29 -21.55 -18.76
CA ILE A 711 -44.25 -20.52 -18.38
C ILE A 711 -45.29 -20.45 -19.51
N PRO A 712 -46.59 -20.66 -19.25
CA PRO A 712 -47.62 -20.56 -20.28
C PRO A 712 -47.50 -19.22 -21.02
N ARG A 713 -47.48 -19.27 -22.36
CA ARG A 713 -47.34 -18.10 -23.25
C ARG A 713 -48.10 -16.90 -22.69
N TRP A 714 -47.35 -15.85 -22.36
CA TRP A 714 -47.90 -14.59 -21.90
C TRP A 714 -48.74 -13.98 -23.03
N GLU A 715 -50.03 -13.79 -22.79
CA GLU A 715 -50.85 -12.94 -23.64
C GLU A 715 -50.34 -11.51 -23.48
N LYS A 716 -49.85 -10.94 -24.60
CA LYS A 716 -49.55 -9.51 -24.71
C LYS A 716 -50.79 -8.73 -24.28
N ASN A 717 -50.72 -8.02 -23.16
CA ASN A 717 -51.58 -6.88 -22.87
C ASN A 717 -50.71 -5.65 -22.66
#